data_AF-A0A969PCK7-F1
#
_entry.id   AF-A0A969PCK7-F1
#
_cell.length_a   1.000
_cell.length_b   1.000
_cell.length_c   1.000
_cell.angle_alpha   90.00
_cell.angle_beta   90.00
_cell.angle_gamma   90.00
#
_symmetry.space_group_name_H-M   'P 1'
#
loop_
_entity.id
_entity.type
_entity.pdbx_description
1 polymer ?
#
loop_
_entity_poly.entity_id
_entity_poly.type
_entity_poly.pdbx_seq_one_letter_code
_entity_poly.pdbx_strand_id
1 'polypeptide(L)'
;MQAIDLNVLARDFLAAVEDFLDPAIVLAAKPIHADAVHLILEHKETLADAIQKQVTHLLEPGSSEDQRAIAAELLKQQLLINLVNAYDIETIIQYRVDVSFAHQPPNWDNPPRLVGQPVIQRPDGSLDPNLRDVDFVLSSAKVPLQAGMSYLTFFFDTKTPEKLEGLALPLLFRINELEHDIVDVNGINNYQASSWLSFVRPIDLVGSNQTESLANANRMGNVTIPVPLRSYPMPPSLVLQRAEPDPDSLQDPQKIREWQYTYVYEHLDVAQDAIASTIRYNAPPSDTAATDTNDTASVTTQQPLFAALVDFATLYPQLLPDLQTLTGPSPDPTIARAAIAAFEALVYQVAAGWNTWQPVVEPRRAQPGDAYYVINEAIADGIKTVTLDRENPQIPFPTAIVPGYALQSTAATAPNTQIYRFQEKSPADAARDPVFGESAIPDRVLSVPNLDIIQQQSAWGAIWLTRNQQLLPNRTTNPRFVYQTPIVRFRNSIIPLLVNAHRWDIAILDIVANRPVTRPAPIERPLSAHLAALFATLLPQTSSNPYDLRITCRYAFALAAAPDDQDTLLSTLPVLLSPRVSIAANQDLMQATDGLRSRLVDDIRQWLTDTRPNRTNALFVFGVSLFSNGRLATSNDAGNLPLLRIDHLGVQLKHINDLPP
;
A
#
# COMPACT_ATOMS: atom_id res chain seq x y z
N MET A 1 -8.72 13.78 -10.77
CA MET A 1 -7.98 13.53 -12.03
C MET A 1 -7.44 12.12 -11.91
N GLN A 2 -7.85 11.21 -12.79
CA GLN A 2 -7.17 9.91 -12.89
C GLN A 2 -5.72 10.21 -13.23
N ALA A 3 -4.78 9.66 -12.45
CA ALA A 3 -3.37 9.74 -12.79
C ALA A 3 -3.19 9.02 -14.13
N ILE A 4 -2.77 9.74 -15.16
CA ILE A 4 -2.50 9.16 -16.48
C ILE A 4 -1.16 8.44 -16.38
N ASP A 5 -1.16 7.12 -16.63
CA ASP A 5 0.05 6.31 -16.61
C ASP A 5 0.77 6.41 -17.96
N LEU A 6 1.97 7.00 -17.94
CA LEU A 6 2.82 7.15 -19.12
C LEU A 6 3.13 5.79 -19.78
N ASN A 7 3.33 4.73 -19.00
CA ASN A 7 3.69 3.41 -19.52
C ASN A 7 2.53 2.75 -20.26
N VAL A 8 1.29 2.97 -19.81
CA VAL A 8 0.10 2.47 -20.49
C VAL A 8 -0.08 3.18 -21.83
N LEU A 9 -0.01 4.53 -21.84
CA LEU A 9 -0.09 5.30 -23.08
C LEU A 9 1.01 4.91 -24.08
N ALA A 10 2.24 4.72 -23.59
CA ALA A 10 3.37 4.26 -24.36
C ALA A 10 3.11 2.89 -25.01
N ARG A 11 2.62 1.91 -24.24
CA ARG A 11 2.32 0.57 -24.77
C ARG A 11 1.24 0.62 -25.86
N ASP A 12 0.16 1.37 -25.63
CA ASP A 12 -0.93 1.53 -26.60
C ASP A 12 -0.44 2.19 -27.90
N PHE A 13 0.44 3.19 -27.79
CA PHE A 13 1.10 3.81 -28.94
C PHE A 13 1.96 2.81 -29.73
N LEU A 14 2.84 2.05 -29.05
CA LEU A 14 3.72 1.09 -29.73
C LEU A 14 2.91 -0.01 -30.42
N ALA A 15 1.81 -0.47 -29.80
CA ALA A 15 0.88 -1.42 -30.41
C ALA A 15 0.24 -0.84 -31.68
N ALA A 16 -0.23 0.41 -31.65
CA ALA A 16 -0.81 1.06 -32.82
C ALA A 16 0.18 1.24 -33.99
N VAL A 17 1.47 1.46 -33.71
CA VAL A 17 2.53 1.48 -34.73
C VAL A 17 2.70 0.10 -35.36
N GLU A 18 2.72 -0.96 -34.56
CA GLU A 18 2.84 -2.33 -35.07
C GLU A 18 1.61 -2.78 -35.84
N ASP A 19 0.41 -2.41 -35.38
CA ASP A 19 -0.84 -2.66 -36.10
C ASP A 19 -0.80 -2.03 -37.49
N PHE A 20 -0.34 -0.78 -37.63
CA PHE A 20 -0.17 -0.15 -38.94
C PHE A 20 0.89 -0.85 -39.79
N LEU A 21 1.97 -1.32 -39.17
CA LEU A 21 3.07 -2.02 -39.83
C LEU A 21 2.76 -3.48 -40.19
N ASP A 22 1.58 -3.98 -39.83
CA ASP A 22 1.12 -5.30 -40.26
C ASP A 22 1.17 -5.41 -41.81
N PRO A 23 1.69 -6.53 -42.36
CA PRO A 23 1.80 -6.70 -43.81
C PRO A 23 0.49 -6.49 -44.57
N ALA A 24 -0.66 -6.83 -43.97
CA ALA A 24 -1.97 -6.63 -44.60
C ALA A 24 -2.31 -5.16 -44.82
N ILE A 25 -1.80 -4.25 -43.98
CA ILE A 25 -2.02 -2.80 -44.07
C ILE A 25 -0.92 -2.14 -44.90
N VAL A 26 0.35 -2.44 -44.63
CA VAL A 26 1.50 -1.79 -45.30
C VAL A 26 1.51 -2.01 -46.80
N LEU A 27 1.13 -3.22 -47.26
CA LEU A 27 1.09 -3.54 -48.70
C LEU A 27 0.07 -2.67 -49.45
N ALA A 28 -1.01 -2.26 -48.80
CA ALA A 28 -2.02 -1.34 -49.35
C ALA A 28 -1.62 0.13 -49.18
N ALA A 29 -0.94 0.49 -48.09
CA ALA A 29 -0.51 1.86 -47.82
C ALA A 29 0.63 2.34 -48.73
N LYS A 30 1.61 1.46 -49.02
CA LYS A 30 2.83 1.82 -49.76
C LYS A 30 2.58 2.40 -51.17
N PRO A 31 1.66 1.86 -51.99
CA PRO A 31 1.32 2.47 -53.28
C PRO A 31 0.64 3.85 -53.17
N ILE A 32 -0.01 4.16 -52.04
CA ILE A 32 -0.75 5.41 -51.83
C ILE A 32 0.19 6.54 -51.37
N HIS A 33 1.09 6.24 -50.43
CA HIS A 33 2.03 7.19 -49.85
C HIS A 33 3.36 6.53 -49.40
N ALA A 34 4.21 6.17 -50.36
CA ALA A 34 5.47 5.46 -50.10
C ALA A 34 6.41 6.19 -49.10
N ASP A 35 6.56 7.51 -49.24
CA ASP A 35 7.46 8.30 -48.39
C ASP A 35 7.06 8.26 -46.91
N ALA A 36 5.77 8.43 -46.59
CA ALA A 36 5.30 8.38 -45.21
C ALA A 36 5.44 6.98 -44.60
N VAL A 37 5.19 5.91 -45.38
CA VAL A 37 5.43 4.53 -44.92
C VAL A 37 6.92 4.29 -44.64
N HIS A 38 7.81 4.85 -45.47
CA HIS A 38 9.25 4.76 -45.23
C HIS A 38 9.67 5.50 -43.96
N LEU A 39 9.16 6.72 -43.74
CA LEU A 39 9.39 7.51 -42.53
C LEU A 39 8.89 6.79 -41.27
N ILE A 40 7.73 6.13 -41.31
CA ILE A 40 7.23 5.34 -40.16
C ILE A 40 8.20 4.20 -39.81
N LEU A 41 8.81 3.54 -40.79
CA LEU A 41 9.85 2.53 -40.53
C LEU A 41 11.12 3.13 -39.93
N GLU A 42 11.54 4.32 -40.37
CA GLU A 42 12.65 5.06 -39.76
C GLU A 42 12.34 5.48 -38.32
N HIS A 43 11.09 5.87 -38.04
CA HIS A 43 10.64 6.19 -36.68
C HIS A 43 10.60 4.95 -35.80
N LYS A 44 10.25 3.77 -36.33
CA LYS A 44 10.37 2.48 -35.59
C LYS A 44 11.81 2.19 -35.19
N GLU A 45 12.78 2.41 -36.09
CA GLU A 45 14.20 2.28 -35.75
C GLU A 45 14.62 3.30 -34.67
N THR A 46 14.16 4.56 -34.81
CA THR A 46 14.42 5.63 -33.83
C THR A 46 13.85 5.30 -32.45
N LEU A 47 12.64 4.74 -32.38
CA LEU A 47 12.01 4.28 -31.15
C LEU A 47 12.80 3.11 -30.53
N ALA A 48 13.18 2.12 -31.33
CA ALA A 48 14.00 1.00 -30.86
C ALA A 48 15.33 1.49 -30.28
N ASP A 49 15.97 2.47 -30.93
CA ASP A 49 17.20 3.11 -30.46
C ASP A 49 17.03 3.94 -29.20
N ALA A 50 15.90 4.63 -29.05
CA ALA A 50 15.61 5.41 -27.85
C ALA A 50 15.31 4.49 -26.64
N ILE A 51 14.52 3.43 -26.84
CA ILE A 51 14.11 2.50 -25.78
C ILE A 51 15.30 1.68 -25.27
N GLN A 52 16.17 1.17 -26.16
CA GLN A 52 17.32 0.35 -25.73
C GLN A 52 18.26 1.10 -24.76
N LYS A 53 18.37 2.42 -24.89
CA LYS A 53 19.21 3.27 -24.01
C LYS A 53 18.70 3.32 -22.57
N GLN A 54 17.47 2.88 -22.33
CA GLN A 54 16.81 2.89 -21.02
C GLN A 54 17.02 1.58 -20.24
N VAL A 55 17.63 0.56 -20.85
CA VAL A 55 17.95 -0.70 -20.18
C VAL A 55 18.87 -0.43 -18.98
N THR A 56 18.37 -0.79 -17.80
CA THR A 56 19.06 -0.59 -16.52
C THR A 56 18.87 -1.78 -15.60
N HIS A 57 19.64 -1.84 -14.52
CA HIS A 57 19.57 -2.95 -13.56
C HIS A 57 18.25 -2.89 -12.78
N LEU A 58 17.54 -3.99 -12.70
CA LEU A 58 16.29 -4.07 -11.93
C LEU A 58 16.53 -4.07 -10.41
N LEU A 59 17.64 -4.69 -9.97
CA LEU A 59 18.09 -4.69 -8.59
C LEU A 59 19.32 -3.80 -8.46
N GLU A 60 19.58 -3.25 -7.27
CA GLU A 60 20.84 -2.53 -7.03
C GLU A 60 22.03 -3.48 -7.30
N PRO A 61 22.99 -3.07 -8.17
CA PRO A 61 24.07 -3.93 -8.57
C PRO A 61 25.07 -4.13 -7.42
N GLY A 62 25.42 -5.39 -7.13
CA GLY A 62 26.45 -5.73 -6.14
C GLY A 62 27.89 -5.60 -6.65
N SER A 63 28.09 -5.31 -7.95
CA SER A 63 29.40 -5.24 -8.62
C SER A 63 29.43 -4.10 -9.64
N SER A 64 30.64 -3.59 -9.94
CA SER A 64 30.86 -2.45 -10.84
C SER A 64 31.01 -2.80 -12.33
N GLU A 65 31.05 -4.08 -12.71
CA GLU A 65 31.12 -4.49 -14.13
C GLU A 65 29.74 -4.33 -14.79
N ASP A 66 29.59 -3.26 -15.58
CA ASP A 66 28.33 -2.87 -16.20
C ASP A 66 28.33 -3.17 -17.71
N GLN A 67 27.90 -4.38 -18.10
CA GLN A 67 27.84 -4.83 -19.51
C GLN A 67 26.41 -4.85 -20.05
N ARG A 68 25.62 -3.82 -19.71
CA ARG A 68 24.23 -3.64 -20.19
C ARG A 68 24.11 -3.45 -21.69
N ALA A 69 25.18 -3.05 -22.37
CA ALA A 69 25.17 -2.82 -23.81
C ALA A 69 24.75 -4.07 -24.60
N ILE A 70 25.14 -5.27 -24.13
CA ILE A 70 24.77 -6.54 -24.78
C ILE A 70 23.26 -6.81 -24.64
N ALA A 71 22.73 -6.64 -23.42
CA ALA A 71 21.28 -6.74 -23.16
C ALA A 71 20.48 -5.68 -23.93
N ALA A 72 20.96 -4.44 -23.99
CA ALA A 72 20.32 -3.35 -24.71
C ALA A 72 20.24 -3.63 -26.21
N GLU A 73 21.33 -4.10 -26.82
CA GLU A 73 21.34 -4.44 -28.24
C GLU A 73 20.40 -5.61 -28.54
N LEU A 74 20.37 -6.65 -27.71
CA LEU A 74 19.42 -7.76 -27.88
C LEU A 74 17.96 -7.30 -27.75
N LEU A 75 17.67 -6.38 -26.82
CA LEU A 75 16.34 -5.77 -26.74
C LEU A 75 16.03 -4.97 -28.01
N LYS A 76 16.95 -4.16 -28.53
CA LYS A 76 16.77 -3.43 -29.80
C LYS A 76 16.34 -4.38 -30.91
N GLN A 77 17.00 -5.53 -31.04
CA GLN A 77 16.63 -6.52 -32.06
C GLN A 77 15.20 -7.04 -31.88
N GLN A 78 14.73 -7.25 -30.64
CA GLN A 78 13.33 -7.61 -30.38
C GLN A 78 12.35 -6.47 -30.70
N LEU A 79 12.74 -5.22 -30.45
CA LEU A 79 11.93 -4.03 -30.76
C LEU A 79 11.80 -3.79 -32.26
N LEU A 80 12.85 -4.06 -33.04
CA LEU A 80 12.80 -4.00 -34.50
C LEU A 80 11.88 -5.08 -35.09
N ILE A 81 11.71 -6.21 -34.41
CA ILE A 81 10.69 -7.21 -34.78
C ILE A 81 9.31 -6.67 -34.40
N ASN A 82 9.10 -6.34 -33.13
CA ASN A 82 7.84 -5.84 -32.60
C ASN A 82 8.12 -4.89 -31.42
N LEU A 83 7.74 -3.62 -31.58
CA LEU A 83 7.93 -2.57 -30.56
C LEU A 83 7.20 -2.86 -29.25
N VAL A 84 6.10 -3.62 -29.27
CA VAL A 84 5.34 -4.00 -28.05
C VAL A 84 6.20 -4.84 -27.10
N ASN A 85 7.25 -5.51 -27.61
CA ASN A 85 8.25 -6.22 -26.78
C ASN A 85 8.93 -5.32 -25.75
N ALA A 86 8.88 -3.99 -25.91
CA ALA A 86 9.32 -3.04 -24.88
C ALA A 86 8.60 -3.26 -23.55
N TYR A 87 7.34 -3.71 -23.58
CA TYR A 87 6.48 -3.93 -22.41
C TYR A 87 6.09 -5.39 -22.19
N ASP A 88 6.13 -6.24 -23.22
CA ASP A 88 5.83 -7.67 -23.04
C ASP A 88 7.04 -8.45 -22.47
N ILE A 89 8.29 -8.03 -22.76
CA ILE A 89 9.47 -8.63 -22.12
C ILE A 89 9.59 -8.10 -20.69
N GLU A 90 9.33 -8.95 -19.68
CA GLU A 90 9.33 -8.52 -18.28
C GLU A 90 10.71 -8.37 -17.68
N THR A 91 11.65 -9.25 -18.02
CA THR A 91 13.01 -9.17 -17.49
C THR A 91 14.02 -9.70 -18.50
N ILE A 92 15.14 -8.97 -18.62
CA ILE A 92 16.33 -9.40 -19.36
C ILE A 92 17.28 -10.05 -18.36
N ILE A 93 17.58 -11.33 -18.54
CA ILE A 93 18.49 -12.08 -17.69
C ILE A 93 19.82 -12.22 -18.44
N GLN A 94 20.90 -11.82 -17.79
CA GLN A 94 22.25 -11.91 -18.34
C GLN A 94 23.20 -12.59 -17.35
N TYR A 95 23.78 -13.71 -17.78
CA TYR A 95 24.80 -14.44 -17.04
C TYR A 95 26.16 -14.27 -17.70
N ARG A 96 27.20 -14.12 -16.87
CA ARG A 96 28.59 -14.28 -17.28
C ARG A 96 28.86 -15.77 -17.51
N VAL A 97 29.44 -16.12 -18.64
CA VAL A 97 29.85 -17.49 -18.97
C VAL A 97 31.30 -17.51 -19.45
N ASP A 98 32.02 -18.59 -19.14
CA ASP A 98 33.37 -18.82 -19.63
C ASP A 98 33.34 -19.86 -20.75
N VAL A 99 33.79 -19.45 -21.93
CA VAL A 99 33.89 -20.30 -23.10
C VAL A 99 35.33 -20.79 -23.22
N SER A 100 35.50 -22.11 -23.15
CA SER A 100 36.81 -22.77 -23.26
C SER A 100 36.82 -23.73 -24.44
N PHE A 101 37.98 -23.85 -25.07
CA PHE A 101 38.19 -24.79 -26.17
C PHE A 101 39.14 -25.90 -25.73
N ALA A 102 38.84 -27.13 -26.14
CA ALA A 102 39.74 -28.26 -25.95
C ALA A 102 41.03 -28.13 -26.78
N HIS A 103 40.99 -27.38 -27.87
CA HIS A 103 42.12 -27.12 -28.77
C HIS A 103 42.16 -25.62 -29.10
N GLN A 104 43.30 -25.12 -29.56
CA GLN A 104 43.42 -23.72 -29.96
C GLN A 104 42.39 -23.38 -31.06
N PRO A 105 41.48 -22.42 -30.84
CA PRO A 105 40.47 -22.09 -31.82
C PRO A 105 41.10 -21.44 -33.06
N PRO A 106 40.48 -21.56 -34.25
CA PRO A 106 40.84 -20.76 -35.41
C PRO A 106 40.71 -19.26 -35.10
N ASN A 107 41.47 -18.42 -35.81
CA ASN A 107 41.23 -16.98 -35.82
C ASN A 107 39.97 -16.69 -36.64
N TRP A 108 38.83 -16.58 -35.98
CA TRP A 108 37.56 -16.18 -36.58
C TRP A 108 37.41 -14.67 -36.54
N ASP A 109 37.05 -14.05 -37.66
CA ASP A 109 36.61 -12.64 -37.69
C ASP A 109 35.25 -12.51 -36.99
N ASN A 110 34.32 -13.42 -37.30
CA ASN A 110 33.06 -13.60 -36.58
C ASN A 110 32.99 -15.04 -36.03
N PRO A 111 33.13 -15.24 -34.71
CA PRO A 111 33.10 -16.58 -34.12
C PRO A 111 31.72 -17.23 -34.28
N PRO A 112 31.64 -18.55 -34.57
CA PRO A 112 30.37 -19.28 -34.54
C PRO A 112 29.66 -19.13 -33.19
N ARG A 113 28.33 -19.22 -33.18
CA ARG A 113 27.51 -19.01 -31.98
C ARG A 113 26.70 -20.24 -31.66
N LEU A 114 26.77 -20.71 -30.43
CA LEU A 114 25.85 -21.74 -29.92
C LEU A 114 24.49 -21.10 -29.68
N VAL A 115 23.43 -21.71 -30.21
CA VAL A 115 22.06 -21.22 -30.06
C VAL A 115 21.23 -22.26 -29.32
N GLY A 116 20.55 -21.80 -28.27
CA GLY A 116 19.83 -22.67 -27.36
C GLY A 116 18.78 -21.94 -26.56
N GLN A 117 18.11 -22.64 -25.66
CA GLN A 117 17.09 -22.08 -24.80
C GLN A 117 17.34 -22.55 -23.36
N PRO A 118 17.23 -21.66 -22.36
CA PRO A 118 17.14 -22.09 -20.97
C PRO A 118 15.86 -22.89 -20.76
N VAL A 119 15.98 -24.09 -20.19
CA VAL A 119 14.85 -24.97 -19.88
C VAL A 119 14.91 -25.40 -18.42
N ILE A 120 13.76 -25.72 -17.85
CA ILE A 120 13.67 -26.20 -16.47
C ILE A 120 14.35 -27.56 -16.38
N GLN A 121 15.33 -27.68 -15.50
CA GLN A 121 15.95 -28.94 -15.11
C GLN A 121 15.00 -29.71 -14.19
N ARG A 122 14.60 -30.92 -14.59
CA ARG A 122 13.72 -31.79 -13.78
C ARG A 122 14.45 -33.08 -13.41
N PRO A 123 14.60 -33.39 -12.11
CA PRO A 123 15.11 -34.69 -11.68
C PRO A 123 14.15 -35.86 -11.97
N ASP A 124 12.84 -35.63 -12.00
CA ASP A 124 11.81 -36.70 -12.10
C ASP A 124 10.70 -36.45 -13.14
N GLY A 125 10.78 -35.32 -13.88
CA GLY A 125 9.79 -34.94 -14.89
C GLY A 125 8.53 -34.25 -14.36
N SER A 126 8.32 -34.16 -13.05
CA SER A 126 7.15 -33.48 -12.46
C SER A 126 7.36 -31.96 -12.37
N LEU A 127 6.30 -31.19 -12.61
CA LEU A 127 6.28 -29.75 -12.29
C LEU A 127 6.00 -29.62 -10.79
N ASP A 128 6.82 -28.83 -10.09
CA ASP A 128 6.47 -28.27 -8.78
C ASP A 128 5.02 -27.77 -8.87
N PRO A 129 4.11 -28.20 -7.98
CA PRO A 129 2.73 -27.73 -7.96
C PRO A 129 2.62 -26.20 -8.09
N ASN A 130 3.55 -25.46 -7.49
CA ASN A 130 3.58 -23.99 -7.53
C ASN A 130 3.96 -23.40 -8.90
N LEU A 131 4.60 -24.19 -9.79
CA LEU A 131 4.96 -23.78 -11.15
C LEU A 131 3.90 -24.17 -12.20
N ARG A 132 2.87 -24.95 -11.83
CA ARG A 132 1.82 -25.37 -12.77
C ARG A 132 0.87 -24.25 -13.17
N ASP A 133 0.72 -23.28 -12.29
CA ASP A 133 -0.21 -22.15 -12.46
C ASP A 133 0.48 -20.89 -13.01
N VAL A 134 1.77 -20.99 -13.36
CA VAL A 134 2.58 -19.88 -13.88
C VAL A 134 2.85 -20.08 -15.37
N ASP A 135 2.14 -19.32 -16.20
CA ASP A 135 2.38 -19.25 -17.64
C ASP A 135 3.55 -18.31 -17.92
N PHE A 136 4.71 -18.85 -18.28
CA PHE A 136 5.89 -18.07 -18.64
C PHE A 136 6.65 -18.64 -19.86
N VAL A 137 7.45 -17.79 -20.49
CA VAL A 137 8.30 -18.11 -21.64
C VAL A 137 9.73 -17.62 -21.37
N LEU A 138 10.71 -18.44 -21.76
CA LEU A 138 12.12 -18.07 -21.79
C LEU A 138 12.58 -18.02 -23.24
N SER A 139 13.18 -16.92 -23.69
CA SER A 139 13.64 -16.81 -25.08
C SER A 139 14.86 -17.70 -25.34
N SER A 140 15.14 -17.96 -26.62
CA SER A 140 16.45 -18.48 -27.01
C SER A 140 17.57 -17.47 -26.71
N ALA A 141 18.78 -17.97 -26.50
CA ALA A 141 20.00 -17.20 -26.31
C ALA A 141 21.09 -17.68 -27.28
N LYS A 142 22.04 -16.78 -27.55
CA LYS A 142 23.23 -17.06 -28.34
C LYS A 142 24.48 -16.86 -27.48
N VAL A 143 25.43 -17.79 -27.57
CA VAL A 143 26.75 -17.65 -26.93
C VAL A 143 27.83 -17.76 -28.00
N PRO A 144 28.59 -16.68 -28.29
CA PRO A 144 29.70 -16.75 -29.24
C PRO A 144 30.79 -17.69 -28.72
N LEU A 145 31.29 -18.54 -29.61
CA LEU A 145 32.44 -19.40 -29.38
C LEU A 145 33.71 -18.56 -29.48
N GLN A 146 33.99 -17.74 -28.47
CA GLN A 146 35.20 -16.95 -28.35
C GLN A 146 35.88 -17.27 -27.02
N ALA A 147 37.19 -17.53 -27.05
CA ALA A 147 37.89 -18.01 -25.85
C ALA A 147 37.85 -16.98 -24.73
N GLY A 148 37.49 -17.43 -23.53
CA GLY A 148 37.37 -16.61 -22.34
C GLY A 148 35.95 -16.14 -22.08
N MET A 149 35.84 -14.89 -21.67
CA MET A 149 34.64 -14.30 -21.11
C MET A 149 33.57 -13.98 -22.14
N SER A 150 32.33 -14.43 -21.88
CA SER A 150 31.17 -14.17 -22.72
C SER A 150 29.91 -13.99 -21.87
N TYR A 151 28.77 -13.76 -22.53
CA TYR A 151 27.48 -13.55 -21.88
C TYR A 151 26.40 -14.44 -22.47
N LEU A 152 25.61 -15.04 -21.58
CA LEU A 152 24.37 -15.73 -21.91
C LEU A 152 23.20 -14.81 -21.52
N THR A 153 22.58 -14.21 -22.53
CA THR A 153 21.45 -13.28 -22.33
C THR A 153 20.17 -13.82 -22.95
N PHE A 154 19.09 -13.79 -22.20
CA PHE A 154 17.75 -14.23 -22.63
C PHE A 154 16.66 -13.41 -21.94
N PHE A 155 15.44 -13.52 -22.47
CA PHE A 155 14.27 -12.82 -21.97
C PHE A 155 13.34 -13.74 -21.19
N PHE A 156 12.71 -13.19 -20.17
CA PHE A 156 11.60 -13.79 -19.44
C PHE A 156 10.34 -12.96 -19.67
N ASP A 157 9.24 -13.64 -19.96
CA ASP A 157 7.90 -13.09 -20.17
C ASP A 157 6.87 -14.00 -19.46
N THR A 158 5.79 -13.41 -18.94
CA THR A 158 4.67 -14.11 -18.32
C THR A 158 3.35 -13.39 -18.62
N LYS A 159 2.26 -14.15 -18.74
CA LYS A 159 0.92 -13.58 -18.94
C LYS A 159 0.22 -13.14 -17.65
N THR A 160 0.80 -13.44 -16.50
CA THR A 160 0.24 -13.10 -15.17
C THR A 160 1.31 -12.49 -14.27
N PRO A 161 1.99 -11.41 -14.70
CA PRO A 161 3.04 -10.79 -13.90
C PRO A 161 2.52 -10.32 -12.54
N GLU A 162 1.27 -9.89 -12.44
CA GLU A 162 0.64 -9.38 -11.22
C GLU A 162 0.53 -10.40 -10.07
N LYS A 163 0.77 -11.69 -10.35
CA LYS A 163 0.75 -12.76 -9.35
C LYS A 163 2.12 -13.09 -8.77
N LEU A 164 3.20 -12.48 -9.27
CA LEU A 164 4.57 -12.93 -8.99
C LEU A 164 5.51 -11.75 -8.71
N GLU A 165 6.01 -11.61 -7.48
CA GLU A 165 7.14 -10.69 -7.21
C GLU A 165 8.46 -11.19 -7.83
N GLY A 166 8.62 -12.51 -7.86
CA GLY A 166 9.77 -13.18 -8.44
C GLY A 166 9.55 -14.68 -8.56
N LEU A 167 10.36 -15.32 -9.39
CA LEU A 167 10.24 -16.74 -9.73
C LEU A 167 11.60 -17.43 -9.59
N ALA A 168 11.67 -18.50 -8.80
CA ALA A 168 12.88 -19.31 -8.66
C ALA A 168 12.78 -20.56 -9.55
N LEU A 169 13.69 -20.70 -10.52
CA LEU A 169 13.70 -21.79 -11.49
C LEU A 169 15.04 -22.53 -11.49
N PRO A 170 15.06 -23.87 -11.37
CA PRO A 170 16.26 -24.66 -11.67
C PRO A 170 16.45 -24.73 -13.18
N LEU A 171 17.42 -23.99 -13.73
CA LEU A 171 17.62 -23.88 -15.18
C LEU A 171 18.85 -24.63 -15.68
N LEU A 172 18.75 -25.14 -16.92
CA LEU A 172 19.85 -25.60 -17.74
C LEU A 172 19.78 -24.96 -19.13
N PHE A 173 20.92 -24.67 -19.75
CA PHE A 173 20.96 -24.14 -21.10
C PHE A 173 21.02 -25.28 -22.13
N ARG A 174 19.91 -25.51 -22.84
CA ARG A 174 19.81 -26.56 -23.87
C ARG A 174 20.19 -25.97 -25.22
N ILE A 175 21.31 -26.43 -25.78
CA ILE A 175 21.78 -25.99 -27.10
C ILE A 175 21.10 -26.86 -28.17
N ASN A 176 20.46 -26.20 -29.12
CA ASN A 176 19.75 -26.88 -30.22
C ASN A 176 20.45 -26.68 -31.57
N GLU A 177 21.19 -25.58 -31.73
CA GLU A 177 21.75 -25.20 -33.03
C GLU A 177 23.13 -24.55 -32.91
N LEU A 178 23.87 -24.53 -34.01
CA LEU A 178 25.12 -23.79 -34.18
C LEU A 178 24.96 -22.85 -35.38
N GLU A 179 25.06 -21.56 -35.12
CA GLU A 179 25.16 -20.52 -36.15
C GLU A 179 26.64 -20.37 -36.56
N HIS A 180 26.96 -20.53 -37.84
CA HIS A 180 28.31 -20.44 -38.37
C HIS A 180 28.34 -19.72 -39.73
N ASP A 181 29.54 -19.59 -40.32
CA ASP A 181 29.76 -18.85 -41.58
C ASP A 181 29.17 -17.43 -41.54
N ILE A 182 29.36 -16.75 -40.41
CA ILE A 182 28.78 -15.44 -40.12
C ILE A 182 29.57 -14.37 -40.87
N VAL A 183 28.90 -13.66 -41.79
CA VAL A 183 29.50 -12.59 -42.60
C VAL A 183 28.65 -11.34 -42.57
N ASP A 184 29.30 -10.19 -42.41
CA ASP A 184 28.63 -8.89 -42.52
C ASP A 184 28.28 -8.62 -43.99
N VAL A 185 27.04 -8.19 -44.25
CA VAL A 185 26.58 -7.92 -45.61
C VAL A 185 26.91 -6.49 -46.00
N ASN A 186 27.77 -6.35 -47.01
CA ASN A 186 28.18 -5.04 -47.50
C ASN A 186 26.97 -4.23 -48.00
N GLY A 187 26.84 -2.99 -47.49
CA GLY A 187 25.75 -2.08 -47.84
C GLY A 187 24.51 -2.17 -46.94
N ILE A 188 24.46 -3.10 -45.97
CA ILE A 188 23.41 -3.16 -44.95
C ILE A 188 24.07 -3.12 -43.57
N ASN A 189 23.91 -2.00 -42.87
CA ASN A 189 24.49 -1.84 -41.53
C ASN A 189 23.89 -2.86 -40.56
N ASN A 190 24.75 -3.46 -39.73
CA ASN A 190 24.36 -4.38 -38.64
C ASN A 190 23.60 -5.63 -39.08
N TYR A 191 23.66 -6.01 -40.37
CA TYR A 191 23.08 -7.26 -40.86
C TYR A 191 24.17 -8.30 -41.14
N GLN A 192 23.99 -9.50 -40.56
CA GLN A 192 24.89 -10.63 -40.74
C GLN A 192 24.15 -11.77 -41.44
N ALA A 193 24.72 -12.26 -42.54
CA ALA A 193 24.27 -13.51 -43.13
C ALA A 193 24.98 -14.67 -42.41
N SER A 194 24.27 -15.78 -42.19
CA SER A 194 24.80 -16.95 -41.48
C SER A 194 24.18 -18.25 -41.99
N SER A 195 24.88 -19.36 -41.71
CA SER A 195 24.42 -20.73 -41.92
C SER A 195 24.14 -21.41 -40.58
N TRP A 196 23.20 -22.36 -40.57
CA TRP A 196 22.69 -22.98 -39.35
C TRP A 196 22.80 -24.50 -39.40
N LEU A 197 23.37 -25.09 -38.34
CA LEU A 197 23.36 -26.52 -38.10
C LEU A 197 22.44 -26.82 -36.92
N SER A 198 21.35 -27.56 -37.14
CA SER A 198 20.47 -28.03 -36.06
C SER A 198 20.92 -29.41 -35.57
N PHE A 199 21.01 -29.59 -34.25
CA PHE A 199 21.36 -30.87 -33.64
C PHE A 199 20.13 -31.77 -33.52
N VAL A 200 20.21 -33.01 -34.03
CA VAL A 200 19.14 -34.02 -33.90
C VAL A 200 18.87 -34.36 -32.42
N ARG A 201 19.92 -34.35 -31.61
CA ARG A 201 19.82 -34.43 -30.14
C ARG A 201 20.37 -33.13 -29.57
N PRO A 202 19.58 -32.36 -28.81
CA PRO A 202 20.08 -31.18 -28.14
C PRO A 202 21.28 -31.50 -27.24
N ILE A 203 22.20 -30.55 -27.10
CA ILE A 203 23.33 -30.66 -26.18
C ILE A 203 22.86 -30.10 -24.84
N ASP A 204 22.42 -30.99 -23.95
CA ASP A 204 22.07 -30.68 -22.56
C ASP A 204 22.88 -31.47 -21.52
N LEU A 205 23.81 -32.34 -21.97
CA LEU A 205 24.80 -33.11 -21.17
C LEU A 205 24.23 -33.77 -19.89
N VAL A 206 22.94 -34.11 -19.90
CA VAL A 206 22.34 -34.94 -18.85
C VAL A 206 22.71 -36.39 -19.14
N GLY A 207 23.69 -36.94 -18.43
CA GLY A 207 24.13 -38.32 -18.62
C GLY A 207 22.98 -39.32 -18.45
N SER A 208 23.08 -40.50 -19.08
CA SER A 208 22.09 -41.58 -18.98
C SER A 208 21.87 -42.13 -17.56
N ASN A 209 22.79 -41.82 -16.63
CA ASN A 209 22.60 -41.99 -15.21
C ASN A 209 22.22 -40.62 -14.63
N GLN A 210 20.94 -40.42 -14.31
CA GLN A 210 20.31 -39.18 -13.84
C GLN A 210 20.90 -38.57 -12.54
N THR A 211 22.06 -39.03 -12.07
CA THR A 211 22.82 -38.34 -11.03
C THR A 211 23.44 -37.08 -11.60
N GLU A 212 22.73 -35.98 -11.37
CA GLU A 212 23.16 -34.60 -11.57
C GLU A 212 24.58 -34.40 -11.03
N SER A 213 25.56 -34.34 -11.93
CA SER A 213 26.87 -33.88 -11.53
C SER A 213 26.87 -32.36 -11.57
N LEU A 214 27.38 -31.73 -10.50
CA LEU A 214 27.83 -30.34 -10.50
C LEU A 214 28.80 -30.03 -11.66
N ALA A 215 29.30 -31.05 -12.38
CA ALA A 215 30.15 -30.95 -13.55
C ALA A 215 29.42 -30.72 -14.90
N ASN A 216 28.09 -30.64 -14.97
CA ASN A 216 27.42 -30.27 -16.22
C ASN A 216 27.64 -28.77 -16.53
N ALA A 217 28.43 -28.47 -17.56
CA ALA A 217 28.77 -27.10 -17.98
C ALA A 217 27.55 -26.28 -18.44
N ASN A 218 26.44 -26.93 -18.78
CA ASN A 218 25.20 -26.25 -19.21
C ASN A 218 24.23 -25.98 -18.04
N ARG A 219 24.55 -26.42 -16.81
CA ARG A 219 23.71 -26.18 -15.63
C ARG A 219 23.84 -24.73 -15.17
N MET A 220 22.71 -24.04 -15.08
CA MET A 220 22.65 -22.66 -14.55
C MET A 220 22.32 -22.65 -13.05
N GLY A 221 21.72 -23.72 -12.54
CA GLY A 221 21.32 -23.85 -11.14
C GLY A 221 20.01 -23.15 -10.85
N ASN A 222 19.76 -22.81 -9.59
CA ASN A 222 18.54 -22.12 -9.18
C ASN A 222 18.67 -20.62 -9.49
N VAL A 223 17.95 -20.19 -10.52
CA VAL A 223 17.90 -18.81 -10.99
C VAL A 223 16.66 -18.14 -10.41
N THR A 224 16.85 -17.06 -9.65
CA THR A 224 15.75 -16.25 -9.13
C THR A 224 15.54 -15.03 -10.03
N ILE A 225 14.42 -14.98 -10.72
CA ILE A 225 14.04 -13.94 -11.68
C ILE A 225 13.05 -12.99 -10.98
N PRO A 226 13.41 -11.73 -10.71
CA PRO A 226 12.44 -10.72 -10.27
C PRO A 226 11.46 -10.40 -11.41
N VAL A 227 10.19 -10.15 -11.08
CA VAL A 227 9.13 -9.86 -12.06
C VAL A 227 8.49 -8.52 -11.71
N PRO A 228 8.95 -7.41 -12.33
CA PRO A 228 8.45 -6.07 -12.01
C PRO A 228 7.15 -5.78 -12.75
N LEU A 229 6.26 -5.03 -12.11
CA LEU A 229 5.16 -4.37 -12.82
C LEU A 229 5.55 -2.94 -13.17
N ARG A 230 5.53 -2.58 -14.46
CA ARG A 230 5.96 -1.27 -14.96
C ARG A 230 4.86 -0.22 -15.05
N SER A 231 3.69 -0.53 -14.49
CA SER A 231 2.56 0.40 -14.37
C SER A 231 2.39 0.89 -12.95
N TYR A 232 1.89 2.12 -12.80
CA TYR A 232 1.53 2.65 -11.49
C TYR A 232 0.45 1.79 -10.83
N PRO A 233 0.56 1.51 -9.53
CA PRO A 233 -0.49 0.83 -8.80
C PRO A 233 -1.78 1.65 -8.80
N MET A 234 -2.92 0.97 -8.85
CA MET A 234 -4.21 1.62 -8.70
C MET A 234 -4.31 2.19 -7.28
N PRO A 235 -4.62 3.48 -7.08
CA PRO A 235 -4.74 4.05 -5.75
C PRO A 235 -5.73 3.27 -4.87
N PRO A 236 -5.40 3.03 -3.60
CA PRO A 236 -6.33 2.41 -2.66
C PRO A 236 -7.51 3.35 -2.38
N SER A 237 -8.66 2.80 -2.02
CA SER A 237 -9.84 3.58 -1.65
C SER A 237 -10.02 3.60 -0.14
N LEU A 238 -10.34 4.77 0.43
CA LEU A 238 -10.73 4.91 1.82
C LEU A 238 -12.25 5.00 1.89
N VAL A 239 -12.87 4.03 2.57
CA VAL A 239 -14.33 3.86 2.58
C VAL A 239 -14.94 4.55 3.79
N LEU A 240 -14.41 4.29 4.98
CA LEU A 240 -15.03 4.69 6.24
C LEU A 240 -13.98 4.93 7.32
N GLN A 241 -14.23 5.91 8.19
CA GLN A 241 -13.52 6.07 9.46
C GLN A 241 -14.52 6.24 10.61
N ARG A 242 -14.17 5.72 11.80
CA ARG A 242 -14.98 5.77 13.03
C ARG A 242 -14.11 5.99 14.26
N ALA A 243 -14.72 6.64 15.23
CA ALA A 243 -14.21 6.77 16.59
C ALA A 243 -15.22 6.13 17.53
N GLU A 244 -14.83 5.05 18.19
CA GLU A 244 -15.72 4.23 19.02
C GLU A 244 -15.13 4.10 20.42
N PRO A 245 -15.95 3.95 21.48
CA PRO A 245 -15.43 3.62 22.80
C PRO A 245 -14.64 2.31 22.74
N ASP A 246 -13.49 2.25 23.42
CA ASP A 246 -12.76 1.00 23.53
C ASP A 246 -13.64 -0.02 24.30
N PRO A 247 -13.71 -1.31 23.90
CA PRO A 247 -14.50 -2.30 24.62
C PRO A 247 -14.24 -2.35 26.13
N ASP A 248 -13.00 -2.12 26.56
CA ASP A 248 -12.62 -2.11 27.97
C ASP A 248 -13.11 -0.86 28.72
N SER A 249 -13.42 0.23 28.01
CA SER A 249 -13.90 1.50 28.58
C SER A 249 -15.27 1.38 29.29
N LEU A 250 -16.00 0.30 29.02
CA LEU A 250 -17.27 -0.02 29.68
C LEU A 250 -17.10 -0.97 30.88
N GLN A 251 -15.91 -1.57 31.05
CA GLN A 251 -15.63 -2.57 32.10
C GLN A 251 -14.72 -2.02 33.19
N ASP A 252 -13.79 -1.12 32.85
CA ASP A 252 -12.83 -0.54 33.77
C ASP A 252 -12.95 1.00 33.82
N PRO A 253 -13.25 1.60 35.00
CA PRO A 253 -13.37 3.05 35.12
C PRO A 253 -12.04 3.79 34.84
N GLN A 254 -10.88 3.14 34.96
CA GLN A 254 -9.59 3.74 34.59
C GLN A 254 -9.44 3.89 33.07
N LYS A 255 -10.11 3.03 32.31
CA LYS A 255 -10.09 2.99 30.84
C LYS A 255 -11.25 3.74 30.19
N ILE A 256 -12.09 4.42 30.96
CA ILE A 256 -13.29 5.10 30.45
C ILE A 256 -13.01 6.19 29.39
N ARG A 257 -11.76 6.67 29.33
CA ARG A 257 -11.26 7.63 28.32
C ARG A 257 -10.69 6.97 27.08
N GLU A 258 -10.55 5.64 27.08
CA GLU A 258 -9.98 4.89 25.98
C GLU A 258 -10.99 4.78 24.84
N TRP A 259 -10.50 5.01 23.64
CA TRP A 259 -11.27 4.88 22.41
C TRP A 259 -10.45 4.14 21.36
N GLN A 260 -11.15 3.59 20.37
CA GLN A 260 -10.53 2.96 19.23
C GLN A 260 -10.79 3.77 17.95
N TYR A 261 -9.74 3.98 17.17
CA TYR A 261 -9.83 4.57 15.84
C TYR A 261 -9.89 3.46 14.79
N THR A 262 -11.02 3.35 14.10
CA THR A 262 -11.24 2.34 13.07
C THR A 262 -11.35 2.98 11.70
N TYR A 263 -10.66 2.44 10.70
CA TYR A 263 -10.91 2.83 9.31
C TYR A 263 -10.88 1.63 8.37
N VAL A 264 -11.60 1.77 7.26
CA VAL A 264 -11.81 0.75 6.24
C VAL A 264 -11.20 1.23 4.92
N TYR A 265 -10.43 0.35 4.28
CA TYR A 265 -9.85 0.60 2.96
C TYR A 265 -10.04 -0.59 2.02
N GLU A 266 -9.98 -0.32 0.72
CA GLU A 266 -10.03 -1.33 -0.35
C GLU A 266 -8.77 -1.20 -1.21
N HIS A 267 -8.19 -2.33 -1.62
CA HIS A 267 -7.14 -2.40 -2.63
C HIS A 267 -7.20 -3.74 -3.37
N LEU A 268 -6.71 -3.78 -4.60
CA LEU A 268 -6.54 -5.03 -5.34
C LEU A 268 -5.34 -5.80 -4.76
N ASP A 269 -5.47 -7.12 -4.73
CA ASP A 269 -4.36 -8.01 -4.34
C ASP A 269 -3.45 -8.20 -5.56
N VAL A 270 -2.28 -7.54 -5.53
CA VAL A 270 -1.22 -7.64 -6.54
C VAL A 270 0.07 -7.97 -5.80
N ALA A 271 0.81 -8.98 -6.26
CA ALA A 271 1.95 -9.52 -5.53
C ALA A 271 3.02 -8.45 -5.25
N GLN A 272 3.30 -7.57 -6.20
CA GLN A 272 4.33 -6.54 -6.07
C GLN A 272 3.94 -5.33 -5.21
N ASP A 273 2.70 -5.25 -4.74
CA ASP A 273 2.20 -4.07 -4.02
C ASP A 273 2.42 -4.21 -2.51
N ALA A 274 3.26 -3.34 -1.97
CA ALA A 274 3.39 -3.14 -0.53
C ALA A 274 2.41 -2.06 -0.07
N ILE A 275 1.67 -2.34 0.99
CA ILE A 275 0.68 -1.42 1.55
C ILE A 275 1.33 -0.66 2.71
N ALA A 276 1.16 0.66 2.74
CA ALA A 276 1.60 1.47 3.85
C ALA A 276 0.47 2.37 4.35
N SER A 277 0.40 2.52 5.67
CA SER A 277 -0.57 3.38 6.33
C SER A 277 0.09 4.33 7.32
N THR A 278 -0.47 5.53 7.42
CA THR A 278 -0.12 6.44 8.50
C THR A 278 -1.34 7.07 9.16
N ILE A 279 -1.23 7.38 10.45
CA ILE A 279 -2.24 8.11 11.21
C ILE A 279 -1.58 9.35 11.80
N ARG A 280 -2.23 10.49 11.62
CA ARG A 280 -1.88 11.75 12.30
C ARG A 280 -2.86 12.03 13.41
N TYR A 281 -2.38 12.28 14.62
CA TYR A 281 -3.19 12.65 15.77
C TYR A 281 -3.18 14.16 15.97
N ASN A 282 -4.29 14.72 16.43
CA ASN A 282 -4.40 16.15 16.78
C ASN A 282 -4.02 17.11 15.65
N ALA A 283 -4.10 16.66 14.40
CA ALA A 283 -3.81 17.49 13.25
C ALA A 283 -4.90 18.57 13.12
N PRO A 284 -4.52 19.84 12.89
CA PRO A 284 -5.52 20.88 12.65
C PRO A 284 -6.34 20.51 11.41
N PRO A 285 -7.63 20.88 11.35
CA PRO A 285 -8.38 20.82 10.11
C PRO A 285 -7.69 21.79 9.13
N SER A 286 -6.82 21.27 8.27
CA SER A 286 -6.28 22.06 7.16
C SER A 286 -7.42 22.30 6.17
N ASP A 287 -7.87 23.55 6.09
CA ASP A 287 -8.44 24.08 4.85
C ASP A 287 -7.42 23.84 3.74
N THR A 288 -7.89 23.33 2.62
CA THR A 288 -7.14 22.64 1.56
C THR A 288 -6.60 21.26 1.96
N ALA A 289 -7.15 20.27 1.26
CA ALA A 289 -6.35 19.16 0.77
C ALA A 289 -5.06 19.75 0.21
N ALA A 290 -4.01 19.77 1.03
CA ALA A 290 -2.68 19.68 0.51
C ALA A 290 -2.65 18.31 -0.16
N THR A 291 -3.12 18.24 -1.41
CA THR A 291 -2.26 17.69 -2.44
C THR A 291 -0.88 18.17 -2.07
N ASP A 292 0.02 17.26 -1.72
CA ASP A 292 1.43 17.54 -1.58
C ASP A 292 1.96 17.97 -2.97
N THR A 293 1.47 19.09 -3.51
CA THR A 293 1.77 19.71 -4.81
C THR A 293 3.12 20.40 -4.75
N ASN A 294 4.14 19.71 -4.25
CA ASN A 294 5.51 20.01 -4.62
C ASN A 294 5.85 19.38 -5.99
N ASP A 295 4.84 19.23 -6.84
CA ASP A 295 4.84 18.58 -8.15
C ASP A 295 5.50 19.46 -9.24
N THR A 296 5.94 20.67 -8.89
CA THR A 296 6.43 21.64 -9.87
C THR A 296 7.87 21.40 -10.34
N ALA A 297 8.65 20.54 -9.68
CA ALA A 297 10.07 20.34 -10.03
C ALA A 297 10.33 19.19 -11.02
N SER A 298 9.44 18.18 -11.11
CA SER A 298 9.60 17.04 -12.03
C SER A 298 8.92 17.24 -13.39
N VAL A 299 8.06 18.25 -13.51
CA VAL A 299 7.24 18.49 -14.71
C VAL A 299 8.07 19.02 -15.90
N THR A 300 9.21 19.67 -15.67
CA THR A 300 9.96 20.34 -16.76
C THR A 300 10.71 19.40 -17.70
N THR A 301 11.01 18.14 -17.31
CA THR A 301 11.66 17.15 -18.19
C THR A 301 10.70 16.11 -18.77
N GLN A 302 9.46 16.01 -18.24
CA GLN A 302 8.44 15.07 -18.71
C GLN A 302 7.54 15.61 -19.83
N GLN A 303 7.54 16.93 -20.10
CA GLN A 303 6.53 17.53 -20.99
C GLN A 303 6.51 17.00 -22.44
N PRO A 304 7.64 16.79 -23.16
CA PRO A 304 7.57 16.50 -24.59
C PRO A 304 7.00 15.11 -24.89
N LEU A 305 7.53 14.07 -24.24
CA LEU A 305 7.05 12.69 -24.45
C LEU A 305 5.63 12.51 -23.93
N PHE A 306 5.33 13.02 -22.72
CA PHE A 306 3.98 12.91 -22.17
C PHE A 306 2.95 13.64 -23.03
N ALA A 307 3.24 14.89 -23.46
CA ALA A 307 2.35 15.62 -24.35
C ALA A 307 2.15 14.89 -25.69
N ALA A 308 3.22 14.39 -26.31
CA ALA A 308 3.13 13.65 -27.57
C ALA A 308 2.28 12.37 -27.45
N LEU A 309 2.43 11.62 -26.34
CA LEU A 309 1.62 10.43 -26.09
C LEU A 309 0.14 10.75 -25.81
N VAL A 310 -0.13 11.84 -25.08
CA VAL A 310 -1.51 12.31 -24.85
C VAL A 310 -2.16 12.80 -26.15
N ASP A 311 -1.42 13.54 -26.97
CA ASP A 311 -1.87 13.99 -28.30
C ASP A 311 -2.17 12.79 -29.19
N PHE A 312 -1.28 11.79 -29.23
CA PHE A 312 -1.51 10.53 -29.94
C PHE A 312 -2.78 9.83 -29.45
N ALA A 313 -2.92 9.62 -28.13
CA ALA A 313 -4.08 8.93 -27.55
C ALA A 313 -5.41 9.65 -27.83
N THR A 314 -5.38 10.97 -28.01
CA THR A 314 -6.57 11.78 -28.30
C THR A 314 -6.92 11.80 -29.79
N LEU A 315 -5.91 11.82 -30.66
CA LEU A 315 -6.08 12.00 -32.11
C LEU A 315 -6.16 10.67 -32.89
N TYR A 316 -5.42 9.64 -32.47
CA TYR A 316 -5.39 8.34 -33.15
C TYR A 316 -6.78 7.68 -33.29
N PRO A 317 -7.68 7.68 -32.28
CA PRO A 317 -9.02 7.13 -32.45
C PRO A 317 -9.86 7.82 -33.53
N GLN A 318 -9.58 9.09 -33.83
CA GLN A 318 -10.24 9.85 -34.90
C GLN A 318 -9.67 9.51 -36.28
N LEU A 319 -8.39 9.12 -36.36
CA LEU A 319 -7.72 8.69 -37.59
C LEU A 319 -7.99 7.22 -37.93
N LEU A 320 -8.27 6.40 -36.92
CA LEU A 320 -8.41 4.95 -37.06
C LEU A 320 -9.46 4.52 -38.11
N PRO A 321 -10.67 5.11 -38.19
CA PRO A 321 -11.64 4.76 -39.23
C PRO A 321 -11.12 4.98 -40.66
N ASP A 322 -10.35 6.05 -40.87
CA ASP A 322 -9.78 6.38 -42.17
C ASP A 322 -8.63 5.43 -42.53
N LEU A 323 -7.78 5.07 -41.56
CA LEU A 323 -6.74 4.06 -41.73
C LEU A 323 -7.32 2.66 -42.01
N GLN A 324 -8.44 2.30 -41.38
CA GLN A 324 -9.11 1.03 -41.61
C GLN A 324 -9.62 0.86 -43.05
N THR A 325 -9.83 1.96 -43.79
CA THR A 325 -10.21 1.89 -45.22
C THR A 325 -9.16 1.19 -46.08
N LEU A 326 -7.88 1.18 -45.65
CA LEU A 326 -6.77 0.54 -46.36
C LEU A 326 -6.95 -0.97 -46.55
N THR A 327 -7.69 -1.62 -45.65
CA THR A 327 -7.99 -3.06 -45.74
C THR A 327 -9.29 -3.35 -46.51
N GLY A 328 -10.02 -2.31 -46.91
CA GLY A 328 -11.27 -2.41 -47.66
C GLY A 328 -11.07 -2.60 -49.17
N PRO A 329 -12.13 -2.99 -49.90
CA PRO A 329 -12.04 -3.34 -51.33
C PRO A 329 -11.73 -2.17 -52.28
N SER A 330 -11.82 -0.91 -51.83
CA SER A 330 -11.44 0.29 -52.60
C SER A 330 -11.28 1.51 -51.68
N PRO A 331 -10.09 1.75 -51.08
CA PRO A 331 -9.85 2.95 -50.27
C PRO A 331 -9.94 4.22 -51.13
N ASP A 332 -10.52 5.30 -50.59
CA ASP A 332 -10.37 6.63 -51.20
C ASP A 332 -8.91 7.08 -51.04
N PRO A 333 -8.14 7.23 -52.14
CA PRO A 333 -6.72 7.52 -52.05
C PRO A 333 -6.42 8.90 -51.46
N THR A 334 -7.38 9.83 -51.45
CA THR A 334 -7.21 11.17 -50.86
C THR A 334 -7.27 11.11 -49.34
N ILE A 335 -8.31 10.44 -48.83
CA ILE A 335 -8.53 10.25 -47.39
C ILE A 335 -7.41 9.37 -46.82
N ALA A 336 -7.12 8.23 -47.47
CA ALA A 336 -6.05 7.33 -47.05
C ALA A 336 -4.68 8.01 -47.02
N ARG A 337 -4.35 8.83 -48.04
CA ARG A 337 -3.08 9.59 -48.05
C ARG A 337 -2.99 10.57 -46.89
N ALA A 338 -4.06 11.31 -46.61
CA ALA A 338 -4.09 12.26 -45.49
C ALA A 338 -3.99 11.54 -44.13
N ALA A 339 -4.66 10.40 -43.97
CA ALA A 339 -4.62 9.60 -42.75
C ALA A 339 -3.22 9.01 -42.50
N ILE A 340 -2.56 8.47 -43.53
CA ILE A 340 -1.18 7.96 -43.41
C ILE A 340 -0.21 9.08 -43.03
N ALA A 341 -0.33 10.25 -43.65
CA ALA A 341 0.52 11.40 -43.33
C ALA A 341 0.28 11.93 -41.91
N ALA A 342 -0.98 11.99 -41.46
CA ALA A 342 -1.31 12.38 -40.09
C ALA A 342 -0.79 11.37 -39.06
N PHE A 343 -0.90 10.07 -39.36
CA PHE A 343 -0.36 9.02 -38.51
C PHE A 343 1.16 9.11 -38.40
N GLU A 344 1.88 9.24 -39.53
CA GLU A 344 3.33 9.45 -39.56
C GLU A 344 3.76 10.63 -38.70
N ALA A 345 3.06 11.77 -38.82
CA ALA A 345 3.36 12.96 -38.04
C ALA A 345 3.21 12.72 -36.51
N LEU A 346 2.18 11.97 -36.08
CA LEU A 346 2.01 11.62 -34.67
C LEU A 346 3.12 10.67 -34.18
N VAL A 347 3.48 9.67 -34.99
CA VAL A 347 4.58 8.74 -34.68
C VAL A 347 5.91 9.49 -34.55
N TYR A 348 6.18 10.44 -35.44
CA TYR A 348 7.35 11.31 -35.36
C TYR A 348 7.42 12.09 -34.04
N GLN A 349 6.32 12.73 -33.60
CA GLN A 349 6.32 13.51 -32.36
C GLN A 349 6.66 12.64 -31.15
N VAL A 350 6.09 11.44 -31.07
CA VAL A 350 6.39 10.50 -29.97
C VAL A 350 7.84 10.02 -30.06
N ALA A 351 8.33 9.64 -31.23
CA ALA A 351 9.73 9.19 -31.42
C ALA A 351 10.74 10.29 -31.04
N ALA A 352 10.48 11.54 -31.46
CA ALA A 352 11.31 12.69 -31.10
C ALA A 352 11.28 12.98 -29.59
N GLY A 353 10.10 12.93 -28.98
CA GLY A 353 9.92 13.08 -27.53
C GLY A 353 10.69 12.01 -26.76
N TRP A 354 10.63 10.76 -27.21
CA TRP A 354 11.28 9.63 -26.54
C TRP A 354 12.81 9.70 -26.59
N ASN A 355 13.38 10.14 -27.70
CA ASN A 355 14.84 10.22 -27.87
C ASN A 355 15.51 11.26 -26.94
N THR A 356 14.74 12.20 -26.40
CA THR A 356 15.20 13.20 -25.42
C THR A 356 14.76 12.93 -23.99
N TRP A 357 13.94 11.88 -23.78
CA TRP A 357 13.37 11.55 -22.49
C TRP A 357 14.42 11.01 -21.52
N GLN A 358 14.31 11.40 -20.26
CA GLN A 358 15.10 10.86 -19.15
C GLN A 358 14.17 10.40 -18.03
N PRO A 359 14.43 9.23 -17.41
CA PRO A 359 13.63 8.74 -16.31
C PRO A 359 13.80 9.63 -15.07
N VAL A 360 12.70 9.90 -14.36
CA VAL A 360 12.73 10.62 -13.08
C VAL A 360 13.46 9.77 -12.04
N VAL A 361 14.39 10.39 -11.33
CA VAL A 361 15.40 9.67 -10.53
C VAL A 361 14.95 9.36 -9.11
N GLU A 362 13.93 10.05 -8.56
CA GLU A 362 13.59 9.90 -7.14
C GLU A 362 12.08 9.79 -6.92
N PRO A 363 11.56 8.60 -6.59
CA PRO A 363 10.22 8.50 -6.02
C PRO A 363 10.21 9.21 -4.67
N ARG A 364 9.42 10.29 -4.55
CA ARG A 364 9.20 10.97 -3.27
C ARG A 364 8.55 10.00 -2.30
N ARG A 365 9.29 9.58 -1.27
CA ARG A 365 8.74 8.78 -0.17
C ARG A 365 7.78 9.63 0.64
N ALA A 366 6.61 9.06 0.94
CA ALA A 366 5.70 9.62 1.92
C ALA A 366 6.45 9.83 3.26
N GLN A 367 6.27 11.00 3.89
CA GLN A 367 6.78 11.20 5.25
C GLN A 367 5.86 10.51 6.24
N PRO A 368 6.39 9.70 7.18
CA PRO A 368 5.59 9.04 8.19
C PRO A 368 4.91 10.09 9.09
N GLY A 369 3.61 9.92 9.33
CA GLY A 369 2.87 10.61 10.38
C GLY A 369 3.18 10.03 11.77
N ASP A 370 2.35 10.36 12.76
CA ASP A 370 2.62 10.00 14.17
C ASP A 370 2.60 8.48 14.40
N ALA A 371 1.75 7.76 13.67
CA ALA A 371 1.79 6.31 13.56
C ALA A 371 2.03 5.87 12.12
N TYR A 372 2.95 4.95 11.90
CA TYR A 372 3.28 4.42 10.58
C TYR A 372 3.33 2.89 10.60
N TYR A 373 2.66 2.27 9.64
CA TYR A 373 2.57 0.82 9.49
C TYR A 373 2.85 0.39 8.06
N VAL A 374 3.62 -0.67 7.90
CA VAL A 374 3.70 -1.44 6.65
C VAL A 374 2.85 -2.69 6.82
N ILE A 375 2.02 -2.99 5.84
CA ILE A 375 1.05 -4.09 5.86
C ILE A 375 1.41 -5.03 4.73
N ASN A 376 1.70 -6.28 5.07
CA ASN A 376 1.97 -7.34 4.11
C ASN A 376 0.89 -8.42 4.24
N GLU A 377 0.24 -8.76 3.14
CA GLU A 377 -0.77 -9.81 3.08
C GLU A 377 -0.25 -10.99 2.26
N ALA A 378 -0.42 -12.21 2.75
CA ALA A 378 -0.07 -13.41 2.04
C ALA A 378 -1.13 -14.50 2.26
N ILE A 379 -1.33 -15.36 1.27
CA ILE A 379 -2.21 -16.53 1.40
C ILE A 379 -1.38 -17.77 1.07
N ALA A 380 -1.34 -18.71 2.01
CA ALA A 380 -0.69 -20.01 1.83
C ALA A 380 -1.55 -21.09 2.51
N ASP A 381 -1.77 -22.22 1.82
CA ASP A 381 -2.54 -23.36 2.34
C ASP A 381 -3.94 -22.99 2.88
N GLY A 382 -4.62 -22.03 2.25
CA GLY A 382 -5.94 -21.54 2.66
C GLY A 382 -5.95 -20.68 3.93
N ILE A 383 -4.76 -20.34 4.46
CA ILE A 383 -4.59 -19.43 5.60
C ILE A 383 -4.13 -18.09 5.07
N LYS A 384 -4.92 -17.05 5.36
CA LYS A 384 -4.54 -15.67 5.08
C LYS A 384 -3.74 -15.13 6.25
N THR A 385 -2.55 -14.61 5.97
CA THR A 385 -1.65 -14.00 6.94
C THR A 385 -1.54 -12.51 6.66
N VAL A 386 -1.77 -11.68 7.67
CA VAL A 386 -1.51 -10.23 7.63
C VAL A 386 -0.39 -9.94 8.61
N THR A 387 0.71 -9.39 8.09
CA THR A 387 1.87 -8.95 8.88
C THR A 387 1.87 -7.43 8.93
N LEU A 388 1.91 -6.89 10.14
CA LEU A 388 1.97 -5.47 10.42
C LEU A 388 3.33 -5.13 11.02
N ASP A 389 4.09 -4.28 10.35
CA ASP A 389 5.35 -3.73 10.82
C ASP A 389 5.17 -2.26 11.22
N ARG A 390 5.69 -1.87 12.39
CA ARG A 390 5.69 -0.48 12.88
C ARG A 390 7.12 0.03 13.07
N GLU A 391 7.37 1.30 12.80
CA GLU A 391 8.70 1.90 12.99
C GLU A 391 9.04 2.10 14.48
N ASN A 392 8.07 2.56 15.27
CA ASN A 392 8.25 2.88 16.68
C ASN A 392 7.48 1.88 17.58
N PRO A 393 8.17 1.13 18.46
CA PRO A 393 7.54 0.15 19.34
C PRO A 393 6.56 0.74 20.37
N GLN A 394 6.56 2.06 20.55
CA GLN A 394 5.63 2.75 21.46
C GLN A 394 4.23 2.95 20.86
N ILE A 395 4.06 2.83 19.55
CA ILE A 395 2.76 2.98 18.87
C ILE A 395 1.98 1.67 18.98
N PRO A 396 0.73 1.61 19.48
CA PRO A 396 -0.03 0.35 19.56
C PRO A 396 -0.22 -0.32 18.20
N PHE A 397 -0.19 -1.65 18.15
CA PHE A 397 -0.57 -2.35 16.92
C PHE A 397 -2.08 -2.22 16.66
N PRO A 398 -2.50 -1.92 15.42
CA PRO A 398 -3.91 -2.03 15.07
C PRO A 398 -4.31 -3.50 14.99
N THR A 399 -5.54 -3.78 15.38
CA THR A 399 -6.23 -5.04 15.08
C THR A 399 -6.64 -5.02 13.61
N ALA A 400 -6.23 -6.04 12.85
CA ALA A 400 -6.66 -6.24 11.47
C ALA A 400 -7.91 -7.12 11.42
N ILE A 401 -8.90 -6.72 10.63
CA ILE A 401 -10.08 -7.54 10.32
C ILE A 401 -10.19 -7.65 8.81
N VAL A 402 -10.32 -8.89 8.33
CA VAL A 402 -10.48 -9.21 6.92
C VAL A 402 -11.86 -9.89 6.75
N PRO A 403 -12.87 -9.16 6.25
CA PRO A 403 -14.16 -9.74 5.88
C PRO A 403 -13.99 -10.98 4.99
N GLY A 404 -14.83 -11.99 5.22
CA GLY A 404 -14.70 -13.32 4.63
C GLY A 404 -13.77 -14.27 5.41
N TYR A 405 -13.00 -13.77 6.39
CA TYR A 405 -12.08 -14.58 7.17
C TYR A 405 -12.29 -14.42 8.69
N ALA A 406 -12.03 -15.49 9.43
CA ALA A 406 -12.07 -15.51 10.89
C ALA A 406 -10.64 -15.50 11.46
N LEU A 407 -10.36 -14.59 12.40
CA LEU A 407 -9.08 -14.53 13.09
C LEU A 407 -8.88 -15.79 13.93
N GLN A 408 -7.80 -16.52 13.68
CA GLN A 408 -7.44 -17.72 14.45
C GLN A 408 -6.42 -17.44 15.54
N SER A 409 -5.39 -16.67 15.21
CA SER A 409 -4.30 -16.38 16.14
C SER A 409 -3.58 -15.10 15.80
N THR A 410 -2.96 -14.52 16.83
CA THR A 410 -2.10 -13.35 16.75
C THR A 410 -0.75 -13.68 17.38
N ALA A 411 0.36 -13.40 16.71
CA ALA A 411 1.70 -13.65 17.22
C ALA A 411 2.61 -12.44 16.99
N ALA A 412 3.33 -12.01 18.03
CA ALA A 412 4.40 -11.03 17.90
C ALA A 412 5.73 -11.77 17.65
N THR A 413 6.42 -11.47 16.55
CA THR A 413 7.72 -12.07 16.21
C THR A 413 8.89 -11.18 16.60
N ALA A 414 8.66 -9.86 16.68
CA ALA A 414 9.62 -8.85 17.09
C ALA A 414 8.88 -7.69 17.78
N PRO A 415 9.58 -6.77 18.49
CA PRO A 415 8.95 -5.58 19.09
C PRO A 415 8.20 -4.71 18.08
N ASN A 416 8.55 -4.81 16.81
CA ASN A 416 8.02 -4.00 15.72
C ASN A 416 7.16 -4.78 14.71
N THR A 417 6.94 -6.08 14.91
CA THR A 417 6.20 -6.92 13.95
C THR A 417 5.11 -7.75 14.64
N GLN A 418 3.89 -7.64 14.13
CA GLN A 418 2.73 -8.40 14.57
C GLN A 418 2.13 -9.19 13.40
N ILE A 419 1.86 -10.47 13.63
CA ILE A 419 1.28 -11.38 12.62
C ILE A 419 -0.13 -11.78 13.05
N TYR A 420 -1.09 -11.67 12.13
CA TYR A 420 -2.46 -12.12 12.25
C TYR A 420 -2.67 -13.28 11.27
N ARG A 421 -3.19 -14.41 11.75
CA ARG A 421 -3.55 -15.55 10.90
C ARG A 421 -5.06 -15.73 10.88
N PHE A 422 -5.62 -15.79 9.68
CA PHE A 422 -7.03 -15.94 9.45
C PHE A 422 -7.34 -17.19 8.63
N GLN A 423 -8.46 -17.83 8.93
CA GLN A 423 -9.01 -18.92 8.14
C GLN A 423 -10.28 -18.44 7.43
N GLU A 424 -10.45 -18.86 6.17
CA GLU A 424 -11.64 -18.54 5.38
C GLU A 424 -12.91 -19.03 6.08
N LYS A 425 -13.93 -18.17 6.12
CA LYS A 425 -15.24 -18.48 6.69
C LYS A 425 -16.06 -19.34 5.72
N SER A 426 -17.08 -20.02 6.26
CA SER A 426 -18.11 -20.59 5.39
C SER A 426 -18.83 -19.46 4.61
N PRO A 427 -19.34 -19.70 3.39
CA PRO A 427 -20.08 -18.67 2.65
C PRO A 427 -21.25 -18.06 3.43
N ALA A 428 -21.90 -18.84 4.29
CA ALA A 428 -23.00 -18.38 5.14
C ALA A 428 -22.54 -17.44 6.26
N ASP A 429 -21.36 -17.67 6.82
CA ASP A 429 -20.78 -16.81 7.85
C ASP A 429 -20.15 -15.56 7.22
N ALA A 430 -19.48 -15.70 6.07
CA ALA A 430 -18.93 -14.59 5.30
C ALA A 430 -20.03 -13.59 4.86
N ALA A 431 -21.22 -14.08 4.50
CA ALA A 431 -22.36 -13.24 4.13
C ALA A 431 -22.91 -12.36 5.27
N ARG A 432 -22.46 -12.59 6.53
CA ARG A 432 -22.82 -11.77 7.69
C ARG A 432 -21.79 -10.70 8.00
N ASP A 433 -20.63 -10.72 7.35
CA ASP A 433 -19.63 -9.70 7.57
C ASP A 433 -20.13 -8.35 7.01
N PRO A 434 -19.87 -7.26 7.74
CA PRO A 434 -20.25 -5.95 7.26
C PRO A 434 -19.44 -5.62 6.01
N VAL A 435 -20.15 -5.28 4.93
CA VAL A 435 -19.57 -4.72 3.71
C VAL A 435 -19.82 -3.23 3.75
N PHE A 436 -18.75 -2.45 3.70
CA PHE A 436 -18.79 -0.99 3.71
C PHE A 436 -18.57 -0.42 2.31
N GLY A 437 -17.70 -1.05 1.53
CA GLY A 437 -17.45 -0.69 0.13
C GLY A 437 -18.63 -1.01 -0.78
N GLU A 438 -18.79 -0.24 -1.86
CA GLU A 438 -19.74 -0.54 -2.94
C GLU A 438 -19.08 -1.32 -4.10
N SER A 439 -17.78 -1.58 -3.99
CA SER A 439 -16.99 -2.24 -5.02
C SER A 439 -16.94 -3.76 -4.82
N ALA A 440 -16.47 -4.49 -5.84
CA ALA A 440 -16.17 -5.92 -5.71
C ALA A 440 -14.82 -6.19 -5.02
N ILE A 441 -14.07 -5.14 -4.68
CA ILE A 441 -12.76 -5.24 -4.02
C ILE A 441 -13.00 -5.51 -2.53
N PRO A 442 -12.38 -6.54 -1.94
CA PRO A 442 -12.64 -6.87 -0.54
C PRO A 442 -12.13 -5.79 0.43
N ASP A 443 -13.00 -5.37 1.35
CA ASP A 443 -12.67 -4.44 2.45
C ASP A 443 -11.52 -4.96 3.34
N ARG A 444 -10.78 -4.04 3.94
CA ARG A 444 -9.84 -4.26 5.04
C ARG A 444 -10.11 -3.27 6.14
N VAL A 445 -10.19 -3.75 7.38
CA VAL A 445 -10.43 -2.89 8.54
C VAL A 445 -9.19 -2.89 9.43
N LEU A 446 -8.74 -1.70 9.80
CA LEU A 446 -7.74 -1.50 10.84
C LEU A 446 -8.37 -0.71 11.98
N SER A 447 -8.33 -1.30 13.18
CA SER A 447 -8.78 -0.67 14.42
C SER A 447 -7.59 -0.50 15.37
N VAL A 448 -7.28 0.73 15.76
CA VAL A 448 -6.22 1.07 16.71
C VAL A 448 -6.85 1.25 18.10
N PRO A 449 -6.67 0.31 19.04
CA PRO A 449 -7.29 0.38 20.36
C PRO A 449 -6.45 1.19 21.36
N ASN A 450 -6.98 1.36 22.58
CA ASN A 450 -6.30 1.99 23.72
C ASN A 450 -5.80 3.43 23.46
N LEU A 451 -6.50 4.20 22.61
CA LEU A 451 -6.19 5.63 22.42
C LEU A 451 -6.80 6.44 23.57
N ASP A 452 -6.06 7.36 24.15
CA ASP A 452 -6.56 8.19 25.25
C ASP A 452 -7.19 9.46 24.67
N ILE A 453 -8.46 9.72 24.97
CA ILE A 453 -9.19 10.83 24.36
C ILE A 453 -8.62 12.22 24.65
N ILE A 454 -7.85 12.37 25.73
CA ILE A 454 -7.18 13.65 26.06
C ILE A 454 -5.86 13.77 25.30
N GLN A 455 -5.12 12.66 25.11
CA GLN A 455 -3.84 12.66 24.39
C GLN A 455 -4.02 12.62 22.87
N GLN A 456 -4.94 11.80 22.36
CA GLN A 456 -5.34 11.71 20.96
C GLN A 456 -6.79 12.20 20.83
N GLN A 457 -6.94 13.52 20.71
CA GLN A 457 -8.23 14.22 20.59
C GLN A 457 -8.82 14.17 19.18
N SER A 458 -8.04 13.73 18.20
CA SER A 458 -8.50 13.40 16.84
C SER A 458 -7.53 12.43 16.18
N ALA A 459 -7.99 11.72 15.14
CA ALA A 459 -7.16 10.88 14.30
C ALA A 459 -7.44 11.15 12.82
N TRP A 460 -6.42 10.98 11.98
CA TRP A 460 -6.54 11.16 10.54
C TRP A 460 -5.73 10.12 9.80
N GLY A 461 -6.41 9.06 9.36
CA GLY A 461 -5.81 7.94 8.64
C GLY A 461 -5.51 8.26 7.18
N ALA A 462 -4.45 7.61 6.70
CA ALA A 462 -3.93 7.70 5.35
C ALA A 462 -3.44 6.33 4.89
N ILE A 463 -3.51 6.08 3.59
CA ILE A 463 -3.01 4.85 2.98
C ILE A 463 -2.45 5.14 1.59
N TRP A 464 -1.43 4.38 1.19
CA TRP A 464 -0.89 4.37 -0.16
C TRP A 464 -0.28 3.01 -0.46
N LEU A 465 -0.04 2.77 -1.75
CA LEU A 465 0.64 1.56 -2.22
C LEU A 465 2.01 1.93 -2.79
N THR A 466 2.97 1.04 -2.58
CA THR A 466 4.28 1.07 -3.22
C THR A 466 4.51 -0.24 -3.95
N ARG A 467 4.60 -0.17 -5.28
CA ARG A 467 4.81 -1.31 -6.16
C ARG A 467 6.29 -1.58 -6.39
N ASN A 468 6.66 -2.85 -6.48
CA ASN A 468 8.01 -3.37 -6.67
C ASN A 468 9.01 -2.97 -5.56
N GLN A 469 8.52 -2.55 -4.39
CA GLN A 469 9.37 -2.09 -3.27
C GLN A 469 10.44 -3.11 -2.89
N GLN A 470 10.09 -4.39 -2.96
CA GLN A 470 10.99 -5.52 -2.74
C GLN A 470 10.57 -6.68 -3.65
N LEU A 471 11.25 -6.86 -4.77
CA LEU A 471 10.94 -7.97 -5.70
C LEU A 471 11.57 -9.29 -5.26
N LEU A 472 12.76 -9.24 -4.63
CA LEU A 472 13.44 -10.42 -4.10
C LEU A 472 13.82 -10.22 -2.63
N PRO A 473 13.82 -11.28 -1.80
CA PRO A 473 14.33 -11.22 -0.44
C PRO A 473 15.79 -10.75 -0.36
N ASN A 474 16.10 -9.84 0.56
CA ASN A 474 17.45 -9.32 0.85
C ASN A 474 18.16 -8.62 -0.33
N ARG A 475 17.41 -8.19 -1.36
CA ARG A 475 17.94 -7.42 -2.49
C ARG A 475 17.11 -6.17 -2.67
N THR A 476 17.76 -5.01 -2.75
CA THR A 476 17.06 -3.74 -3.00
C THR A 476 16.65 -3.65 -4.47
N THR A 477 15.38 -3.40 -4.74
CA THR A 477 14.92 -3.02 -6.09
C THR A 477 15.48 -1.64 -6.44
N ASN A 478 15.96 -1.47 -7.66
CA ASN A 478 16.39 -0.16 -8.15
C ASN A 478 15.22 0.84 -8.07
N PRO A 479 15.37 2.00 -7.42
CA PRO A 479 14.30 2.98 -7.22
C PRO A 479 13.57 3.42 -8.50
N ARG A 480 14.22 3.31 -9.67
CA ARG A 480 13.59 3.59 -10.98
C ARG A 480 12.42 2.67 -11.32
N PHE A 481 12.31 1.51 -10.67
CA PHE A 481 11.21 0.57 -10.84
C PHE A 481 10.22 0.60 -9.67
N VAL A 482 10.39 1.49 -8.70
CA VAL A 482 9.51 1.58 -7.53
C VAL A 482 8.47 2.67 -7.78
N TYR A 483 7.19 2.26 -7.87
CA TYR A 483 6.08 3.17 -8.16
C TYR A 483 5.24 3.37 -6.90
N GLN A 484 4.94 4.62 -6.55
CA GLN A 484 4.14 4.94 -5.37
C GLN A 484 2.87 5.69 -5.79
N THR A 485 1.74 5.33 -5.21
CA THR A 485 0.52 6.13 -5.37
C THR A 485 0.63 7.44 -4.57
N PRO A 486 -0.18 8.46 -4.91
CA PRO A 486 -0.44 9.55 -3.99
C PRO A 486 -0.95 9.02 -2.65
N ILE A 487 -0.70 9.78 -1.58
CA ILE A 487 -1.23 9.45 -0.26
C ILE A 487 -2.74 9.75 -0.26
N VAL A 488 -3.54 8.70 -0.10
CA VAL A 488 -5.00 8.81 0.00
C VAL A 488 -5.36 9.05 1.46
N ARG A 489 -6.17 10.07 1.74
CA ARG A 489 -6.60 10.47 3.09
C ARG A 489 -8.08 10.80 3.11
N PHE A 490 -8.72 10.64 4.27
CA PHE A 490 -10.06 11.17 4.48
C PHE A 490 -10.09 12.68 4.31
N ARG A 491 -11.23 13.25 3.91
CA ARG A 491 -11.36 14.72 3.75
C ARG A 491 -11.08 15.47 5.06
N ASN A 492 -11.58 14.94 6.18
CA ASN A 492 -11.46 15.53 7.50
C ASN A 492 -10.87 14.51 8.49
N SER A 493 -10.19 14.97 9.53
CA SER A 493 -9.89 14.15 10.70
C SER A 493 -11.16 13.78 11.46
N ILE A 494 -11.16 12.64 12.14
CA ILE A 494 -12.25 12.24 13.02
C ILE A 494 -12.01 12.75 14.44
N ILE A 495 -13.06 13.22 15.08
CA ILE A 495 -13.07 13.64 16.48
C ILE A 495 -13.93 12.62 17.24
N PRO A 496 -13.42 11.99 18.30
CA PRO A 496 -14.20 11.08 19.13
C PRO A 496 -15.26 11.90 19.88
N LEU A 497 -16.55 11.64 19.63
CA LEU A 497 -17.69 12.30 20.28
C LEU A 497 -18.47 11.28 21.11
N LEU A 498 -17.81 10.75 22.14
CA LEU A 498 -18.24 9.56 22.87
C LEU A 498 -19.21 9.89 24.00
N VAL A 499 -20.17 9.00 24.23
CA VAL A 499 -21.11 9.07 25.35
C VAL A 499 -21.05 7.76 26.13
N ASN A 500 -20.63 7.84 27.39
CA ASN A 500 -20.67 6.74 28.35
C ASN A 500 -21.88 6.93 29.27
N ALA A 501 -22.93 6.15 29.03
CA ALA A 501 -24.14 6.13 29.84
C ALA A 501 -24.10 5.07 30.96
N HIS A 502 -23.02 4.28 31.07
CA HIS A 502 -22.88 3.23 32.06
C HIS A 502 -22.86 3.81 33.49
N ARG A 503 -23.46 3.08 34.44
CA ARG A 503 -23.53 3.50 35.85
C ARG A 503 -22.26 3.06 36.57
N TRP A 504 -21.54 4.01 37.15
CA TRP A 504 -20.32 3.76 37.90
C TRP A 504 -20.52 4.18 39.35
N ASP A 505 -20.27 3.28 40.29
CA ASP A 505 -20.23 3.64 41.72
C ASP A 505 -18.83 4.18 42.06
N ILE A 506 -18.72 5.48 42.31
CA ILE A 506 -17.44 6.14 42.63
C ILE A 506 -17.00 5.87 44.08
N ALA A 507 -17.85 5.23 44.91
CA ALA A 507 -17.47 4.81 46.25
C ALA A 507 -16.43 3.68 46.25
N ILE A 508 -16.30 2.95 45.13
CA ILE A 508 -15.36 1.84 44.99
C ILE A 508 -13.97 2.30 44.54
N LEU A 509 -13.80 3.57 44.14
CA LEU A 509 -12.54 4.12 43.65
C LEU A 509 -11.58 4.39 44.80
N ASP A 510 -10.35 3.88 44.75
CA ASP A 510 -9.33 4.11 45.77
C ASP A 510 -8.22 5.07 45.28
N ILE A 511 -7.69 5.88 46.19
CA ILE A 511 -6.58 6.82 45.94
C ILE A 511 -5.23 6.13 46.21
N VAL A 512 -5.21 5.05 47.01
CA VAL A 512 -3.97 4.49 47.61
C VAL A 512 -3.50 3.19 46.94
N ALA A 513 -4.31 2.53 46.10
CA ALA A 513 -3.98 1.19 45.61
C ALA A 513 -4.02 1.04 44.08
N ASN A 514 -2.84 0.84 43.49
CA ASN A 514 -2.62 0.10 42.23
C ASN A 514 -2.97 -1.41 42.41
N ARG A 515 -4.10 -1.74 43.04
CA ARG A 515 -4.48 -3.15 43.26
C ARG A 515 -5.78 -3.49 42.52
N PRO A 516 -5.76 -4.49 41.62
CA PRO A 516 -6.99 -5.09 41.14
C PRO A 516 -7.62 -5.86 42.30
N VAL A 517 -8.68 -5.32 42.88
CA VAL A 517 -9.54 -6.07 43.81
C VAL A 517 -10.61 -6.74 42.95
N THR A 518 -10.66 -8.08 42.97
CA THR A 518 -11.62 -8.90 42.21
C THR A 518 -13.09 -8.64 42.57
N ARG A 519 -13.35 -7.84 43.61
CA ARG A 519 -14.65 -7.19 43.88
C ARG A 519 -14.42 -5.96 44.77
N PRO A 520 -14.34 -4.74 44.23
CA PRO A 520 -14.07 -3.57 45.04
C PRO A 520 -15.30 -3.25 45.92
N ALA A 521 -15.10 -3.15 47.23
CA ALA A 521 -16.15 -2.81 48.18
C ALA A 521 -16.29 -1.27 48.29
N PRO A 522 -17.50 -0.72 48.44
CA PRO A 522 -17.67 0.71 48.68
C PRO A 522 -16.91 1.19 49.92
N ILE A 523 -16.21 2.32 49.80
CA ILE A 523 -15.41 2.94 50.85
C ILE A 523 -16.18 4.12 51.43
N GLU A 524 -16.34 4.17 52.75
CA GLU A 524 -16.91 5.33 53.44
C GLU A 524 -15.84 6.40 53.70
N ARG A 525 -16.01 7.60 53.14
CA ARG A 525 -15.04 8.71 53.30
C ARG A 525 -15.69 10.09 53.06
N PRO A 526 -14.97 11.19 53.34
CA PRO A 526 -15.46 12.53 53.03
C PRO A 526 -15.80 12.74 51.56
N LEU A 527 -16.79 13.58 51.23
CA LEU A 527 -17.16 13.90 49.84
C LEU A 527 -15.98 14.41 49.03
N SER A 528 -15.13 15.24 49.65
CA SER A 528 -13.90 15.75 49.05
C SER A 528 -12.94 14.64 48.63
N ALA A 529 -12.84 13.57 49.41
CA ALA A 529 -12.00 12.41 49.11
C ALA A 529 -12.61 11.55 47.99
N HIS A 530 -13.94 11.41 47.91
CA HIS A 530 -14.59 10.78 46.76
C HIS A 530 -14.33 11.54 45.45
N LEU A 531 -14.46 12.87 45.47
CA LEU A 531 -14.19 13.69 44.29
C LEU A 531 -12.71 13.68 43.90
N ALA A 532 -11.79 13.66 44.86
CA ALA A 532 -10.36 13.51 44.58
C ALA A 532 -10.05 12.18 43.89
N ALA A 533 -10.60 11.06 44.38
CA ALA A 533 -10.43 9.74 43.77
C ALA A 533 -11.05 9.67 42.36
N LEU A 534 -12.22 10.29 42.18
CA LEU A 534 -12.89 10.37 40.90
C LEU A 534 -12.00 11.08 39.87
N PHE A 535 -11.47 12.25 40.20
CA PHE A 535 -10.63 13.02 39.28
C PHE A 535 -9.32 12.27 38.99
N ALA A 536 -8.68 11.69 40.01
CA ALA A 536 -7.46 10.92 39.84
C ALA A 536 -7.64 9.65 38.98
N THR A 537 -8.84 9.06 38.99
CA THR A 537 -9.20 7.91 38.14
C THR A 537 -9.53 8.34 36.71
N LEU A 538 -10.35 9.38 36.57
CA LEU A 538 -10.90 9.79 35.28
C LEU A 538 -9.95 10.62 34.44
N LEU A 539 -8.99 11.33 35.03
CA LEU A 539 -8.17 12.30 34.32
C LEU A 539 -6.68 11.95 34.47
N PRO A 540 -5.85 12.23 33.45
CA PRO A 540 -4.44 11.89 33.50
C PRO A 540 -3.72 12.87 34.43
N GLN A 541 -2.68 12.41 35.14
CA GLN A 541 -1.90 13.27 36.03
C GLN A 541 -1.33 14.50 35.32
N THR A 542 -0.84 14.31 34.10
CA THR A 542 -0.42 15.36 33.17
C THR A 542 -0.82 14.99 31.74
N SER A 543 -0.98 15.99 30.87
CA SER A 543 -1.30 15.78 29.45
C SER A 543 -0.45 16.65 28.55
N SER A 544 0.01 16.12 27.42
CA SER A 544 0.71 16.91 26.42
C SER A 544 -0.22 17.90 25.69
N ASN A 545 -1.52 17.60 25.65
CA ASN A 545 -2.53 18.44 25.02
C ASN A 545 -3.44 19.11 26.05
N PRO A 546 -3.77 20.40 25.86
CA PRO A 546 -4.74 21.09 26.71
C PRO A 546 -6.17 20.57 26.44
N TYR A 547 -7.00 20.60 27.49
CA TYR A 547 -8.39 20.18 27.43
C TYR A 547 -9.25 20.97 28.43
N ASP A 548 -10.55 21.04 28.18
CA ASP A 548 -11.51 21.61 29.12
C ASP A 548 -12.33 20.52 29.81
N LEU A 549 -12.67 20.79 31.06
CA LEU A 549 -13.49 19.96 31.92
C LEU A 549 -14.76 20.70 32.31
N ARG A 550 -15.91 20.02 32.26
CA ARG A 550 -17.18 20.51 32.82
C ARG A 550 -17.84 19.42 33.63
N ILE A 551 -18.39 19.78 34.79
CA ILE A 551 -19.02 18.86 35.72
C ILE A 551 -20.44 19.29 36.00
N THR A 552 -21.32 18.29 36.11
CA THR A 552 -22.69 18.44 36.57
C THR A 552 -22.89 17.56 37.79
N CYS A 553 -23.76 17.99 38.71
CA CYS A 553 -24.21 17.15 39.81
C CYS A 553 -25.72 17.19 39.88
N ARG A 554 -26.32 16.01 40.04
CA ARG A 554 -27.73 15.79 40.32
C ARG A 554 -27.85 14.98 41.60
N TYR A 555 -28.94 15.16 42.30
CA TYR A 555 -29.28 14.38 43.48
C TYR A 555 -30.43 13.45 43.12
N ALA A 556 -30.28 12.15 43.38
CA ALA A 556 -31.32 11.16 43.14
C ALA A 556 -31.77 10.53 44.45
N PHE A 557 -33.06 10.29 44.63
CA PHE A 557 -33.61 9.59 45.79
C PHE A 557 -34.76 8.67 45.37
N ALA A 558 -34.99 7.62 46.15
CA ALA A 558 -36.03 6.64 45.87
C ALA A 558 -37.43 7.21 46.14
N LEU A 559 -38.32 7.14 45.13
CA LEU A 559 -39.76 7.35 45.30
C LEU A 559 -40.46 6.08 45.79
N ALA A 560 -39.94 4.92 45.38
CA ALA A 560 -40.36 3.60 45.83
C ALA A 560 -39.12 2.69 45.85
N ALA A 561 -38.88 2.03 46.99
CA ALA A 561 -37.76 1.10 47.15
C ALA A 561 -38.18 -0.30 46.69
N ALA A 562 -37.48 -0.85 45.70
CA ALA A 562 -37.55 -2.27 45.39
C ALA A 562 -36.59 -3.05 46.33
N PRO A 563 -36.84 -4.34 46.62
CA PRO A 563 -35.92 -5.16 47.43
C PRO A 563 -34.51 -5.30 46.82
N ASP A 564 -34.43 -5.24 45.50
CA ASP A 564 -33.17 -5.22 44.75
C ASP A 564 -32.94 -3.80 44.20
N ASP A 565 -31.76 -3.20 44.47
CA ASP A 565 -31.35 -1.84 44.07
C ASP A 565 -31.45 -1.55 42.54
N GLN A 566 -31.77 -2.56 41.73
CA GLN A 566 -31.89 -2.49 40.25
C GLN A 566 -33.21 -1.85 39.77
N ASP A 567 -34.32 -2.02 40.50
CA ASP A 567 -35.67 -1.58 40.09
C ASP A 567 -36.22 -0.40 40.92
N THR A 568 -35.34 0.32 41.62
CA THR A 568 -35.74 1.49 42.42
C THR A 568 -36.11 2.66 41.50
N LEU A 569 -37.34 3.17 41.63
CA LEU A 569 -37.77 4.37 40.91
C LEU A 569 -37.13 5.60 41.55
N LEU A 570 -36.18 6.23 40.85
CA LEU A 570 -35.45 7.40 41.32
C LEU A 570 -36.06 8.71 40.79
N SER A 571 -36.26 9.67 41.67
CA SER A 571 -36.51 11.07 41.32
C SER A 571 -35.20 11.85 41.34
N THR A 572 -34.96 12.70 40.34
CA THR A 572 -33.72 13.49 40.24
C THR A 572 -33.95 14.99 40.40
N LEU A 573 -33.12 15.65 41.20
CA LEU A 573 -33.07 17.10 41.38
C LEU A 573 -31.73 17.65 40.86
N PRO A 574 -31.72 18.79 40.15
CA PRO A 574 -30.46 19.45 39.79
C PRO A 574 -29.80 20.03 41.04
N VAL A 575 -28.50 19.80 41.18
CA VAL A 575 -27.68 20.38 42.26
C VAL A 575 -26.85 21.53 41.70
N LEU A 576 -25.99 21.25 40.71
CA LEU A 576 -25.14 22.27 40.09
C LEU A 576 -24.73 21.93 38.66
N LEU A 577 -24.26 22.97 37.97
CA LEU A 577 -23.54 22.91 36.69
C LEU A 577 -22.29 23.80 36.83
N SER A 578 -21.11 23.20 36.75
CA SER A 578 -19.85 23.95 36.81
C SER A 578 -19.64 24.75 35.52
N PRO A 579 -18.90 25.89 35.57
CA PRO A 579 -18.31 26.44 34.37
C PRO A 579 -17.31 25.45 33.75
N ARG A 580 -16.96 25.65 32.47
CA ARG A 580 -15.83 24.96 31.85
C ARG A 580 -14.53 25.43 32.52
N VAL A 581 -13.67 24.50 32.90
CA VAL A 581 -12.34 24.76 33.47
C VAL A 581 -11.29 24.22 32.52
N SER A 582 -10.37 25.08 32.11
CA SER A 582 -9.27 24.73 31.21
C SER A 582 -8.09 24.18 31.99
N ILE A 583 -7.53 23.08 31.48
CA ILE A 583 -6.32 22.45 32.00
C ILE A 583 -5.24 22.61 30.94
N ALA A 584 -4.17 23.33 31.29
CA ALA A 584 -3.08 23.60 30.38
C ALA A 584 -2.23 22.35 30.14
N ALA A 585 -1.52 22.32 29.00
CA ALA A 585 -0.57 21.26 28.71
C ALA A 585 0.51 21.17 29.81
N ASN A 586 0.85 19.93 30.19
CA ASN A 586 1.83 19.55 31.20
C ASN A 586 1.56 20.08 32.61
N GLN A 587 0.35 20.58 32.88
CA GLN A 587 -0.07 21.01 34.22
C GLN A 587 -0.45 19.80 35.07
N ASP A 588 -0.07 19.81 36.36
CA ASP A 588 -0.52 18.81 37.33
C ASP A 588 -2.03 18.90 37.54
N LEU A 589 -2.72 17.80 37.27
CA LEU A 589 -4.18 17.69 37.36
C LEU A 589 -4.72 18.07 38.74
N MET A 590 -4.09 17.54 39.80
CA MET A 590 -4.62 17.67 41.16
C MET A 590 -4.52 19.11 41.64
N GLN A 591 -3.46 19.82 41.27
CA GLN A 591 -3.32 21.26 41.47
C GLN A 591 -4.28 22.06 40.60
N ALA A 592 -4.37 21.75 39.30
CA ALA A 592 -5.23 22.47 38.35
C ALA A 592 -6.70 22.46 38.75
N THR A 593 -7.15 21.36 39.36
CA THR A 593 -8.56 21.16 39.70
C THR A 593 -8.90 21.39 41.17
N ASP A 594 -7.96 21.84 42.01
CA ASP A 594 -8.18 21.99 43.45
C ASP A 594 -9.31 22.98 43.79
N GLY A 595 -9.26 24.17 43.21
CA GLY A 595 -10.32 25.17 43.38
C GLY A 595 -11.67 24.77 42.77
N LEU A 596 -11.69 23.86 41.79
CA LEU A 596 -12.94 23.29 41.26
C LEU A 596 -13.52 22.27 42.25
N ARG A 597 -12.70 21.33 42.75
CA ARG A 597 -13.13 20.30 43.69
C ARG A 597 -13.66 20.92 44.99
N SER A 598 -12.96 21.90 45.56
CA SER A 598 -13.38 22.58 46.79
C SER A 598 -14.74 23.28 46.61
N ARG A 599 -14.93 24.01 45.50
CA ARG A 599 -16.22 24.64 45.17
C ARG A 599 -17.35 23.62 44.99
N LEU A 600 -17.10 22.50 44.31
CA LEU A 600 -18.11 21.45 44.15
C LEU A 600 -18.60 20.91 45.51
N VAL A 601 -17.69 20.69 46.45
CA VAL A 601 -18.05 20.22 47.81
C VAL A 601 -18.89 21.27 48.54
N ASP A 602 -18.46 22.53 48.50
CA ASP A 602 -19.16 23.62 49.19
C ASP A 602 -20.56 23.85 48.59
N ASP A 603 -20.68 23.88 47.26
CA ASP A 603 -21.95 24.06 46.54
C ASP A 603 -22.92 22.91 46.83
N ILE A 604 -22.44 21.66 46.88
CA ILE A 604 -23.26 20.48 47.21
C ILE A 604 -23.77 20.55 48.66
N ARG A 605 -22.90 20.90 49.61
CA ARG A 605 -23.27 21.03 51.03
C ARG A 605 -24.24 22.19 51.27
N GLN A 606 -24.03 23.31 50.59
CA GLN A 606 -24.93 24.45 50.64
C GLN A 606 -26.31 24.06 50.09
N TRP A 607 -26.36 23.42 48.91
CA TRP A 607 -27.60 22.95 48.31
C TRP A 607 -28.36 21.95 49.20
N LEU A 608 -27.67 21.01 49.84
CA LEU A 608 -28.28 20.07 50.80
C LEU A 608 -28.92 20.80 51.98
N THR A 609 -28.23 21.82 52.52
CA THR A 609 -28.68 22.61 53.67
C THR A 609 -29.93 23.43 53.34
N ASP A 610 -29.94 24.03 52.15
CA ASP A 610 -31.03 24.90 51.68
C ASP A 610 -32.26 24.09 51.24
N THR A 611 -32.06 22.95 50.59
CA THR A 611 -33.14 22.18 49.94
C THR A 611 -33.74 21.10 50.85
N ARG A 612 -32.94 20.53 51.77
CA ARG A 612 -33.31 19.41 52.66
C ARG A 612 -34.07 18.27 51.93
N PRO A 613 -33.49 17.68 50.86
CA PRO A 613 -34.18 16.68 50.04
C PRO A 613 -34.36 15.35 50.78
N ASN A 614 -35.26 14.49 50.28
CA ASN A 614 -35.44 13.14 50.80
C ASN A 614 -34.15 12.31 50.69
N ARG A 615 -33.75 11.63 51.76
CA ARG A 615 -32.50 10.85 51.86
C ARG A 615 -32.66 9.34 51.67
N THR A 616 -33.88 8.87 51.42
CA THR A 616 -34.18 7.44 51.24
C THR A 616 -33.46 6.89 50.00
N ASN A 617 -32.52 5.95 50.22
CA ASN A 617 -31.62 5.39 49.20
C ASN A 617 -31.04 6.45 48.25
N ALA A 618 -30.67 7.61 48.81
CA ALA A 618 -30.24 8.73 48.00
C ALA A 618 -28.78 8.61 47.55
N LEU A 619 -28.49 9.19 46.38
CA LEU A 619 -27.14 9.31 45.83
C LEU A 619 -26.92 10.64 45.11
N PHE A 620 -25.67 11.05 45.05
CA PHE A 620 -25.24 12.06 44.09
C PHE A 620 -24.85 11.39 42.78
N VAL A 621 -25.29 11.97 41.66
CA VAL A 621 -24.96 11.55 40.29
C VAL A 621 -24.19 12.68 39.62
N PHE A 622 -22.92 12.42 39.36
CA PHE A 622 -22.05 13.34 38.63
C PHE A 622 -22.05 13.00 37.14
N GLY A 623 -22.03 14.05 36.32
CA GLY A 623 -21.75 13.95 34.90
C GLY A 623 -20.50 14.75 34.54
N VAL A 624 -19.61 14.17 33.76
CA VAL A 624 -18.33 14.78 33.34
C VAL A 624 -18.32 14.93 31.83
N SER A 625 -17.96 16.12 31.34
CA SER A 625 -17.72 16.37 29.91
C SER A 625 -16.30 16.87 29.70
N LEU A 626 -15.59 16.26 28.76
CA LEU A 626 -14.24 16.65 28.33
C LEU A 626 -14.32 17.29 26.94
N PHE A 627 -13.58 18.38 26.71
CA PHE A 627 -13.54 19.07 25.43
C PHE A 627 -12.09 19.29 24.99
N SER A 628 -11.85 19.34 23.68
CA SER A 628 -10.56 19.80 23.16
C SER A 628 -10.40 21.30 23.43
N ASN A 629 -9.24 21.71 23.91
CA ASN A 629 -8.86 23.12 24.07
C ASN A 629 -7.49 23.40 23.41
N GLY A 630 -7.17 22.63 22.36
CA GLY A 630 -5.90 22.67 21.65
C GLY A 630 -6.02 23.22 20.23
N ARG A 631 -5.11 22.79 19.35
CA ARG A 631 -5.06 23.21 17.93
C ARG A 631 -6.33 22.89 17.13
N LEU A 632 -7.19 22.00 17.63
CA LEU A 632 -8.48 21.63 17.03
C LEU A 632 -9.58 22.66 17.34
N ALA A 633 -9.44 23.43 18.42
CA ALA A 633 -10.46 24.37 18.91
C ALA A 633 -10.54 25.69 18.10
N THR A 634 -9.60 25.93 17.17
CA THR A 634 -9.60 27.12 16.31
C THR A 634 -10.54 27.01 15.11
N SER A 635 -11.17 25.86 14.89
CA SER A 635 -12.30 25.70 13.97
C SER A 635 -13.61 25.83 14.75
N ASN A 636 -14.48 26.77 14.36
CA ASN A 636 -15.62 27.24 15.15
C ASN A 636 -16.64 26.14 15.58
N ASP A 637 -16.60 24.95 14.97
CA ASP A 637 -17.53 23.85 15.25
C ASP A 637 -16.92 22.72 16.13
N ALA A 638 -15.60 22.45 16.05
CA ALA A 638 -14.98 21.30 16.70
C ALA A 638 -14.65 21.50 18.19
N GLY A 639 -14.22 22.71 18.58
CA GLY A 639 -13.85 23.01 19.98
C GLY A 639 -15.03 23.08 20.96
N ASN A 640 -16.27 23.11 20.45
CA ASN A 640 -17.46 23.28 21.27
C ASN A 640 -18.16 21.98 21.67
N LEU A 641 -17.90 20.89 20.96
CA LEU A 641 -18.48 19.57 21.23
C LEU A 641 -17.63 18.77 22.22
N PRO A 642 -18.25 18.04 23.16
CA PRO A 642 -17.52 17.22 24.11
C PRO A 642 -16.90 16.02 23.39
N LEU A 643 -15.60 15.81 23.61
CA LEU A 643 -14.89 14.61 23.18
C LEU A 643 -15.48 13.36 23.88
N LEU A 644 -15.70 13.47 25.20
CA LEU A 644 -16.31 12.42 26.01
C LEU A 644 -17.34 13.04 26.95
N ARG A 645 -18.50 12.40 27.05
CA ARG A 645 -19.49 12.66 28.09
C ARG A 645 -19.75 11.40 28.91
N ILE A 646 -19.54 11.48 30.22
CA ILE A 646 -19.86 10.42 31.17
C ILE A 646 -21.06 10.88 31.98
N ASP A 647 -22.18 10.15 31.93
CA ASP A 647 -23.47 10.64 32.44
C ASP A 647 -23.82 10.17 33.86
N HIS A 648 -23.29 9.02 34.32
CA HIS A 648 -23.75 8.36 35.55
C HIS A 648 -22.61 7.92 36.49
N LEU A 649 -21.92 8.88 37.10
CA LEU A 649 -20.92 8.65 38.15
C LEU A 649 -21.58 8.85 39.53
N GLY A 650 -22.03 7.77 40.17
CA GLY A 650 -22.86 7.81 41.38
C GLY A 650 -22.10 7.56 42.68
N VAL A 651 -22.49 8.22 43.77
CA VAL A 651 -22.09 7.87 45.16
C VAL A 651 -23.30 7.92 46.08
N GLN A 652 -23.60 6.82 46.76
CA GLN A 652 -24.67 6.77 47.75
C GLN A 652 -24.32 7.58 49.00
N LEU A 653 -25.31 8.26 49.58
CA LEU A 653 -25.12 9.11 50.76
C LEU A 653 -24.55 8.34 51.96
N LYS A 654 -24.88 7.05 52.09
CA LYS A 654 -24.39 6.18 53.16
C LYS A 654 -22.87 5.94 53.13
N HIS A 655 -22.22 6.24 52.00
CA HIS A 655 -20.77 6.14 51.85
C HIS A 655 -20.07 7.48 52.09
N ILE A 656 -20.79 8.55 52.44
CA ILE A 656 -20.23 9.88 52.69
C ILE A 656 -20.41 10.25 54.17
N ASN A 657 -19.29 10.41 54.89
CA ASN A 657 -19.30 10.56 56.37
C ASN A 657 -19.26 12.00 56.90
N ASP A 658 -19.28 13.00 56.02
CA ASP A 658 -19.10 14.42 56.37
C ASP A 658 -20.21 15.32 55.79
N LEU A 659 -21.37 14.75 55.48
CA LEU A 659 -22.54 15.50 55.01
C LEU A 659 -23.29 16.17 56.19
N PRO A 660 -23.87 17.36 55.98
CA PRO A 660 -24.77 17.95 56.96
C PRO A 660 -26.00 17.03 57.19
N PRO A 661 -26.63 17.08 58.39
CA PRO A 661 -27.77 16.24 58.74
C PRO A 661 -28.99 16.43 57.84
#